data_AF-A0A370HWG2-F1
#
_entry.id   AF-A0A370HWG2-F1
#
_cell.length_a   1.000
_cell.length_b   1.000
_cell.length_c   1.000
_cell.angle_alpha   90.00
_cell.angle_beta   90.00
_cell.angle_gamma   90.00
#
_symmetry.space_group_name_H-M   'P 1'
#
loop_
_entity.id
_entity.type
_entity.pdbx_description
1 polymer ?
#
loop_
_entity_poly.entity_id
_entity_poly.type
_entity_poly.pdbx_seq_one_letter_code
_entity_poly.pdbx_strand_id
1 'polypeptide(L)'
;MTALRLALLEFRRFRGPLRRLVPIALALIPLLYGSLYLWSNWDPYGRTDKIPVAVVNQDHAAEANGQMVDAGKQFTDQLRASGAFQWHFVDARRARDGLTHGRYYFTVTVPSDFSAKLVSAQQPTPERASLDITLDDANNFVVGIIAKAAKSELQDQVNSAAHAAYARAIYGELSQVKQQLRIASTGAHALVDGTVLAQQTGVSLTDGVTAARAGAAGITDGLQRLADAGTRADQALDSLAGSGSTALPAAVGAAANAAAAAAQTMGVVQDGTTLVRQSADDATAALRQLAVAHPELALDPLLATALQRAQTLTDAAGGAAASAEHARAAADQAATAAGQVQTDFGPVQSALTGADSPLRAISSSTRQIGSGATQITAGLTALESGSHTLRTAADQLNGGATKLAGVVDGAVDKIPDTSAEQTAKAADVLGSPVGINMDNLHPAGVYGRGLAPFFFSIALWVVGLLAYLFIRPLNPRALAGRVGSLTVAAAGWLPVAAIAAVGGVILYAAVHFGLHLDAVHPISVAAVLILAAGAFVAIDHFLRVALGAIGEGLSLVLLIVQLTACGGLYPVETTPAPFRAVHPLLPMTYLVDALRVGISGGLTANLVRDVLVLAGFLAAFLGATALVVRRQRVWTVARLHPQIET
;
A
#
# COMPACT_ATOMS: atom_id res chain seq x y z
N MET A 1 -18.03 85.22 -15.22
CA MET A 1 -18.23 84.37 -14.03
C MET A 1 -17.40 83.11 -14.19
N THR A 2 -16.64 82.68 -13.18
CA THR A 2 -15.82 81.45 -13.28
C THR A 2 -16.70 80.22 -13.02
N ALA A 3 -16.36 79.08 -13.64
CA ALA A 3 -17.05 77.81 -13.42
C ALA A 3 -17.14 77.44 -11.92
N LEU A 4 -16.12 77.79 -11.14
CA LEU A 4 -16.05 77.56 -9.69
C LEU A 4 -17.07 78.40 -8.91
N ARG A 5 -17.32 79.65 -9.33
CA ARG A 5 -18.40 80.48 -8.74
C ARG A 5 -19.79 79.95 -9.10
N LEU A 6 -19.99 79.49 -10.33
CA LEU A 6 -21.25 78.87 -10.75
C LEU A 6 -21.52 77.57 -9.96
N ALA A 7 -20.51 76.73 -9.76
CA ALA A 7 -20.62 75.52 -8.93
C ALA A 7 -20.95 75.84 -7.45
N LEU A 8 -20.31 76.86 -6.86
CA LEU A 8 -20.62 77.30 -5.49
C LEU A 8 -22.05 77.85 -5.35
N LEU A 9 -22.63 78.39 -6.42
CA LEU A 9 -24.03 78.83 -6.43
C LEU A 9 -25.00 77.65 -6.46
N GLU A 10 -24.66 76.53 -7.12
CA GLU A 10 -25.47 75.30 -7.08
C GLU A 10 -25.62 74.74 -5.65
N PHE A 11 -24.58 74.84 -4.81
CA PHE A 11 -24.68 74.46 -3.39
C PHE A 11 -25.65 75.34 -2.59
N ARG A 12 -25.97 76.56 -3.05
CA ARG A 12 -26.99 77.41 -2.42
C ARG A 12 -28.41 76.91 -2.66
N ARG A 13 -28.62 75.97 -3.58
CA ARG A 13 -29.92 75.31 -3.84
C ARG A 13 -30.39 74.44 -2.65
N PHE A 14 -29.47 74.07 -1.75
CA PHE A 14 -29.75 73.32 -0.53
C PHE A 14 -30.11 74.20 0.69
N ARG A 15 -30.68 75.40 0.49
CA ARG A 15 -31.11 76.30 1.57
C ARG A 15 -32.43 75.83 2.19
N GLY A 16 -32.31 75.03 3.24
CA GLY A 16 -33.39 74.61 4.14
C GLY A 16 -32.84 73.65 5.21
N PRO A 17 -33.38 73.60 6.43
CA PRO A 17 -32.79 72.83 7.53
C PRO A 17 -32.61 71.34 7.19
N LEU A 18 -33.56 70.77 6.45
CA LEU A 18 -33.51 69.37 5.99
C LEU A 18 -32.71 69.17 4.68
N ARG A 19 -32.63 70.20 3.82
CA ARG A 19 -31.99 70.12 2.50
C ARG A 19 -30.46 70.25 2.57
N ARG A 20 -29.92 70.89 3.61
CA ARG A 20 -28.47 70.98 3.87
C ARG A 20 -27.82 69.62 4.15
N LEU A 21 -28.61 68.65 4.63
CA LEU A 21 -28.14 67.29 4.94
C LEU A 21 -27.94 66.44 3.69
N VAL A 22 -28.54 66.81 2.55
CA VAL A 22 -28.49 66.03 1.29
C VAL A 22 -27.06 65.87 0.76
N PRO A 23 -26.23 66.92 0.59
CA PRO A 23 -24.85 66.74 0.12
C PRO A 23 -23.97 65.97 1.11
N ILE A 24 -24.22 66.08 2.42
CA ILE A 24 -23.52 65.31 3.45
C ILE A 24 -23.89 63.82 3.32
N ALA A 25 -25.18 63.51 3.22
CA ALA A 25 -25.66 62.15 3.02
C ALA A 25 -25.10 61.55 1.71
N LEU A 26 -25.07 62.32 0.62
CA LEU A 26 -24.51 61.91 -0.66
C LEU A 26 -23.00 61.62 -0.57
N ALA A 27 -22.24 62.46 0.15
CA ALA A 27 -20.81 62.25 0.40
C ALA A 27 -20.52 61.04 1.31
N LEU A 28 -21.48 60.64 2.16
CA LEU A 28 -21.37 59.47 3.02
C LEU A 28 -21.76 58.16 2.33
N ILE A 29 -22.42 58.18 1.17
CA ILE A 29 -22.81 56.95 0.45
C ILE A 29 -21.60 56.07 0.10
N PRO A 30 -20.50 56.59 -0.51
CA PRO A 30 -19.31 55.77 -0.78
C PRO A 30 -18.68 55.19 0.50
N LEU A 31 -18.68 55.96 1.59
CA LEU A 31 -18.20 55.49 2.89
C LEU A 31 -19.10 54.35 3.40
N LEU A 32 -20.42 54.52 3.38
CA LEU A 32 -21.37 53.50 3.82
C LEU A 32 -21.24 52.23 2.99
N TYR A 33 -21.26 52.33 1.66
CA TYR A 33 -21.11 51.17 0.78
C TYR A 33 -19.76 50.47 0.99
N GLY A 34 -18.66 51.21 0.87
CA GLY A 34 -17.31 50.65 0.97
C GLY A 34 -17.02 50.07 2.36
N SER A 35 -17.31 50.82 3.43
CA SER A 35 -16.99 50.38 4.80
C SER A 35 -17.88 49.24 5.27
N LEU A 36 -19.21 49.26 5.04
CA LEU A 36 -20.08 48.15 5.45
C LEU A 36 -19.76 46.89 4.64
N TYR A 37 -19.51 47.02 3.34
CA TYR A 37 -19.17 45.88 2.50
C TYR A 37 -17.83 45.25 2.90
N LEU A 38 -16.79 46.07 3.09
CA LEU A 38 -15.50 45.61 3.58
C LEU A 38 -15.61 45.02 4.98
N TRP A 39 -16.36 45.64 5.89
CA TRP A 39 -16.53 45.12 7.24
C TRP A 39 -17.25 43.77 7.26
N SER A 40 -18.29 43.62 6.44
CA SER A 40 -19.05 42.36 6.34
C SER A 40 -18.22 41.22 5.73
N ASN A 41 -17.31 41.55 4.81
CA ASN A 41 -16.54 40.58 4.02
C ASN A 41 -15.02 40.68 4.26
N TRP A 42 -14.60 41.18 5.42
CA TRP A 42 -13.18 41.47 5.69
C TRP A 42 -12.32 40.20 5.71
N ASP A 43 -12.83 39.14 6.32
CA ASP A 43 -12.15 37.85 6.44
C ASP A 43 -13.15 36.69 6.51
N PRO A 44 -13.81 36.34 5.39
CA PRO A 44 -14.76 35.22 5.37
C PRO A 44 -14.06 33.87 5.45
N TYR A 45 -12.80 33.77 5.03
CA TYR A 45 -12.01 32.53 5.01
C TYR A 45 -11.36 32.21 6.35
N GLY A 46 -10.94 33.22 7.13
CA GLY A 46 -10.49 33.03 8.51
C GLY A 46 -11.61 32.77 9.53
N ARG A 47 -12.88 32.79 9.07
CA ARG A 47 -14.08 32.54 9.89
C ARG A 47 -14.82 31.25 9.53
N THR A 48 -14.14 30.32 8.87
CA THR A 48 -14.71 29.00 8.55
C THR A 48 -15.07 28.20 9.80
N ASP A 49 -14.44 28.50 10.94
CA ASP A 49 -14.76 27.97 12.28
C ASP A 49 -16.19 28.25 12.74
N LYS A 50 -16.93 29.13 12.03
CA LYS A 50 -18.35 29.42 12.25
C LYS A 50 -19.29 28.71 11.28
N ILE A 51 -18.75 28.03 10.26
CA ILE A 51 -19.56 27.32 9.27
C ILE A 51 -19.95 25.95 9.87
N PRO A 52 -21.25 25.68 10.09
CA PRO A 52 -21.71 24.42 10.66
C PRO A 52 -21.55 23.26 9.67
N VAL A 53 -20.80 22.24 10.10
CA VAL A 53 -20.50 21.03 9.32
C VAL A 53 -20.82 19.81 10.15
N ALA A 54 -21.60 18.88 9.61
CA ALA A 54 -21.91 17.64 10.30
C ALA A 54 -20.88 16.55 10.01
N VAL A 55 -20.45 15.85 11.06
CA VAL A 55 -19.55 14.70 10.95
C VAL A 55 -20.27 13.46 11.44
N VAL A 56 -20.29 12.42 10.61
CA VAL A 56 -20.90 11.13 10.92
C VAL A 56 -19.79 10.09 10.94
N ASN A 57 -19.57 9.46 12.08
CA ASN A 57 -18.66 8.32 12.17
C ASN A 57 -19.46 7.02 12.27
N GLN A 58 -19.41 6.21 11.22
CA GLN A 58 -20.00 4.87 11.19
C GLN A 58 -18.96 3.77 11.36
N ASP A 59 -17.68 4.14 11.46
CA ASP A 59 -16.56 3.23 11.51
C ASP A 59 -16.62 2.27 12.70
N HIS A 60 -16.03 1.10 12.49
CA HIS A 60 -15.83 0.09 13.50
C HIS A 60 -14.35 -0.22 13.63
N ALA A 61 -13.85 -0.18 14.86
CA ALA A 61 -12.46 -0.52 15.14
C ALA A 61 -12.12 -1.91 14.57
N ALA A 62 -10.96 -2.00 13.93
CA ALA A 62 -10.47 -3.22 13.29
C ALA A 62 -9.21 -3.72 13.99
N GLU A 63 -9.04 -5.04 14.06
CA GLU A 63 -7.87 -5.66 14.67
C GLU A 63 -6.72 -5.76 13.68
N ALA A 64 -5.52 -5.36 14.10
CA ALA A 64 -4.26 -5.46 13.38
C ALA A 64 -3.17 -5.96 14.32
N ASN A 65 -2.57 -7.13 14.03
CA ASN A 65 -1.49 -7.73 14.83
C ASN A 65 -1.78 -7.80 16.35
N GLY A 66 -3.01 -8.15 16.73
CA GLY A 66 -3.43 -8.23 18.14
C GLY A 66 -3.69 -6.87 18.81
N GLN A 67 -3.67 -5.77 18.05
CA GLN A 67 -4.03 -4.43 18.53
C GLN A 67 -5.30 -3.93 17.83
N MET A 68 -6.22 -3.37 18.62
CA MET A 68 -7.41 -2.70 18.08
C MET A 68 -7.05 -1.32 17.55
N VAL A 69 -7.32 -1.07 16.27
CA VAL A 69 -7.13 0.22 15.60
C VAL A 69 -8.50 0.83 15.33
N ASP A 70 -8.75 2.00 15.93
CA ASP A 70 -9.96 2.80 15.72
C ASP A 70 -9.57 4.12 15.02
N ALA A 71 -9.33 4.01 13.72
CA ALA A 71 -8.89 5.13 12.89
C ALA A 71 -10.01 6.16 12.68
N GLY A 72 -11.27 5.73 12.58
CA GLY A 72 -12.42 6.62 12.48
C GLY A 72 -12.55 7.50 13.71
N LYS A 73 -12.42 6.94 14.92
CA LYS A 73 -12.41 7.74 16.15
C LYS A 73 -11.23 8.71 16.19
N GLN A 74 -10.02 8.26 15.87
CA GLN A 74 -8.84 9.13 15.83
C GLN A 74 -9.04 10.31 14.86
N PHE A 75 -9.59 10.05 13.69
CA PHE A 75 -9.93 11.09 12.73
C PHE A 75 -10.96 12.08 13.31
N THR A 76 -12.04 11.60 13.94
CA THR A 76 -13.02 12.50 14.57
C THR A 76 -12.45 13.33 15.72
N ASP A 77 -11.51 12.76 16.49
CA ASP A 77 -10.83 13.46 17.58
C ASP A 77 -9.88 14.56 17.03
N GLN A 78 -9.20 14.29 15.90
CA GLN A 78 -8.39 15.29 15.20
C GLN A 78 -9.23 16.42 14.60
N LEU A 79 -10.38 16.10 13.97
CA LEU A 79 -11.30 17.13 13.49
C LEU A 79 -11.75 18.05 14.62
N ARG A 80 -12.07 17.47 15.78
CA ARG A 80 -12.47 18.26 16.96
C ARG A 80 -11.35 19.23 17.39
N ALA A 81 -10.09 18.84 17.25
CA ALA A 81 -8.93 19.65 17.62
C ALA A 81 -8.55 20.70 16.55
N SER A 82 -8.83 20.45 15.27
CA SER A 82 -8.37 21.32 14.16
C SER A 82 -9.00 22.72 14.17
N GLY A 83 -10.24 22.84 14.65
CA GLY A 83 -10.96 24.12 14.69
C GLY A 83 -11.27 24.74 13.31
N ALA A 84 -11.03 24.01 12.21
CA ALA A 84 -11.18 24.54 10.86
C ALA A 84 -12.64 24.89 10.50
N PHE A 85 -13.59 24.14 11.06
CA PHE A 85 -15.03 24.34 10.89
C PHE A 85 -15.77 24.21 12.23
N GLN A 86 -17.02 24.65 12.27
CA GLN A 86 -17.90 24.36 13.40
C GLN A 86 -18.39 22.91 13.30
N TRP A 87 -17.58 21.97 13.79
CA TRP A 87 -17.85 20.54 13.71
C TRP A 87 -19.01 20.11 14.62
N HIS A 88 -20.01 19.46 14.04
CA HIS A 88 -21.14 18.84 14.73
C HIS A 88 -21.14 17.33 14.52
N PHE A 89 -20.73 16.59 15.53
CA PHE A 89 -20.73 15.13 15.51
C PHE A 89 -22.15 14.62 15.78
N VAL A 90 -22.79 14.05 14.78
CA VAL A 90 -24.20 13.65 14.82
C VAL A 90 -24.41 12.32 14.09
N ASP A 91 -25.58 11.69 14.27
CA ASP A 91 -25.93 10.50 13.51
C ASP A 91 -26.25 10.83 12.04
N ALA A 92 -26.22 9.79 11.19
CA ALA A 92 -26.43 9.93 9.75
C ALA A 92 -27.78 10.54 9.37
N ARG A 93 -28.85 10.28 10.13
CA ARG A 93 -30.18 10.85 9.86
C ARG A 93 -30.19 12.34 10.15
N ARG A 94 -29.62 12.75 11.27
CA ARG A 94 -29.51 14.17 11.66
C ARG A 94 -28.56 14.94 10.76
N ALA A 95 -27.48 14.33 10.30
CA ALA A 95 -26.57 14.94 9.31
C ALA A 95 -27.31 15.20 7.98
N ARG A 96 -27.98 14.18 7.44
CA ARG A 96 -28.76 14.29 6.19
C ARG A 96 -29.88 15.32 6.32
N ASP A 97 -30.68 15.24 7.38
CA ASP A 97 -31.76 16.19 7.65
C ASP A 97 -31.23 17.62 7.81
N GLY A 98 -30.10 17.79 8.51
CA GLY A 98 -29.47 19.09 8.68
C GLY A 98 -28.88 19.65 7.39
N LEU A 99 -28.34 18.80 6.50
CA LEU A 99 -27.88 19.22 5.17
C LEU A 99 -29.06 19.66 4.31
N THR A 100 -30.13 18.88 4.23
CA THR A 100 -31.31 19.21 3.43
C THR A 100 -32.02 20.49 3.89
N HIS A 101 -32.01 20.79 5.19
CA HIS A 101 -32.61 22.00 5.75
C HIS A 101 -31.64 23.21 5.81
N GLY A 102 -30.41 23.07 5.33
CA GLY A 102 -29.40 24.14 5.36
C GLY A 102 -28.87 24.48 6.76
N ARG A 103 -29.06 23.60 7.74
CA ARG A 103 -28.44 23.73 9.09
C ARG A 103 -26.97 23.32 9.08
N TYR A 104 -26.59 22.45 8.15
CA TYR A 104 -25.20 22.11 7.84
C TYR A 104 -24.95 22.41 6.38
N TYR A 105 -23.80 22.99 6.06
CA TYR A 105 -23.46 23.29 4.67
C TYR A 105 -22.90 22.09 3.91
N PHE A 106 -22.24 21.19 4.63
CA PHE A 106 -21.80 19.90 4.11
C PHE A 106 -21.68 18.87 5.22
N THR A 107 -21.57 17.61 4.84
CA THR A 107 -21.38 16.49 5.76
C THR A 107 -20.10 15.75 5.43
N VAL A 108 -19.41 15.24 6.46
CA VAL A 108 -18.27 14.33 6.33
C VAL A 108 -18.67 13.01 6.97
N THR A 109 -18.74 11.95 6.16
CA THR A 109 -19.10 10.61 6.62
C THR A 109 -17.88 9.71 6.57
N VAL A 110 -17.57 9.09 7.71
CA VAL A 110 -16.60 8.01 7.84
C VAL A 110 -17.37 6.69 7.69
N PRO A 111 -17.16 5.91 6.61
CA PRO A 111 -17.84 4.65 6.38
C PRO A 111 -17.51 3.60 7.45
N SER A 112 -18.34 2.56 7.56
CA SER A 112 -18.20 1.50 8.56
C SER A 112 -16.97 0.61 8.40
N ASP A 113 -16.36 0.62 7.22
CA ASP A 113 -15.19 -0.18 6.86
C ASP A 113 -13.90 0.64 6.82
N PHE A 114 -13.91 1.88 7.32
CA PHE A 114 -12.78 2.80 7.23
C PHE A 114 -11.54 2.27 7.95
N SER A 115 -11.64 1.88 9.22
CA SER A 115 -10.55 1.25 9.97
C SER A 115 -10.15 -0.08 9.36
N ALA A 116 -11.12 -0.90 8.92
CA ALA A 116 -10.86 -2.21 8.29
C ALA A 116 -10.01 -2.07 7.01
N LYS A 117 -10.34 -1.11 6.14
CA LYS A 117 -9.58 -0.82 4.92
C LYS A 117 -8.22 -0.23 5.24
N LEU A 118 -8.10 0.64 6.24
CA LEU A 118 -6.78 1.15 6.66
C LEU A 118 -5.87 0.03 7.19
N VAL A 119 -6.38 -0.91 7.98
CA VAL A 119 -5.55 -2.04 8.46
C VAL A 119 -5.31 -3.12 7.39
N SER A 120 -6.12 -3.13 6.31
CA SER A 120 -5.97 -4.08 5.19
C SER A 120 -4.64 -3.96 4.45
N ALA A 121 -3.85 -2.90 4.67
CA ALA A 121 -2.51 -2.78 4.10
C ALA A 121 -1.55 -3.93 4.47
N GLN A 122 -1.89 -4.70 5.50
CA GLN A 122 -1.16 -5.90 5.92
C GLN A 122 -1.63 -7.18 5.22
N GLN A 123 -2.76 -7.11 4.52
CA GLN A 123 -3.33 -8.24 3.80
C GLN A 123 -2.74 -8.30 2.38
N PRO A 124 -2.76 -9.47 1.72
CA PRO A 124 -2.28 -9.62 0.35
C PRO A 124 -2.97 -8.70 -0.67
N THR A 125 -4.17 -8.22 -0.32
CA THR A 125 -4.99 -7.32 -1.13
C THR A 125 -5.31 -6.04 -0.34
N PRO A 126 -4.40 -5.05 -0.35
CA PRO A 126 -4.65 -3.78 0.31
C PRO A 126 -5.80 -3.04 -0.37
N GLU A 127 -6.72 -2.53 0.45
CA GLU A 127 -7.83 -1.69 0.02
C GLU A 127 -7.62 -0.25 0.48
N ARG A 128 -7.97 0.69 -0.40
CA ARG A 128 -7.96 2.13 -0.08
C ARG A 128 -9.20 2.47 0.73
N ALA A 129 -9.02 3.08 1.89
CA ALA A 129 -10.13 3.61 2.66
C ALA A 129 -10.71 4.85 1.96
N SER A 130 -11.98 5.17 2.23
CA SER A 130 -12.62 6.34 1.64
C SER A 130 -13.40 7.14 2.67
N LEU A 131 -13.48 8.45 2.46
CA LEU A 131 -14.37 9.34 3.17
C LEU A 131 -15.36 9.95 2.18
N ASP A 132 -16.61 10.09 2.61
CA ASP A 132 -17.64 10.69 1.78
C ASP A 132 -17.97 12.08 2.27
N ILE A 133 -17.83 13.07 1.39
CA ILE A 133 -18.25 14.45 1.63
C ILE A 133 -19.48 14.73 0.78
N THR A 134 -20.60 15.05 1.41
CA THR A 134 -21.84 15.42 0.71
C THR A 134 -22.10 16.92 0.84
N LEU A 135 -22.24 17.58 -0.30
CA LEU A 135 -22.50 19.02 -0.48
C LEU A 135 -23.94 19.25 -0.91
N ASP A 136 -24.42 20.48 -0.73
CA ASP A 136 -25.68 20.95 -1.30
C ASP A 136 -25.56 22.43 -1.68
N ASP A 137 -25.33 22.72 -2.97
CA ASP A 137 -25.17 24.12 -3.43
C ASP A 137 -26.48 24.93 -3.30
N ALA A 138 -27.62 24.29 -3.04
CA ALA A 138 -28.86 24.98 -2.72
C ALA A 138 -28.76 25.76 -1.41
N ASN A 139 -27.91 25.33 -0.47
CA ASN A 139 -27.70 26.05 0.79
C ASN A 139 -26.76 27.25 0.60
N ASN A 140 -25.60 27.04 -0.05
CA ASN A 140 -24.70 28.10 -0.49
C ASN A 140 -23.59 27.55 -1.41
N PHE A 141 -23.51 28.06 -2.64
CA PHE A 141 -22.51 27.63 -3.63
C PHE A 141 -21.05 27.89 -3.23
N VAL A 142 -20.75 29.02 -2.58
CA VAL A 142 -19.38 29.38 -2.20
C VAL A 142 -18.85 28.41 -1.13
N VAL A 143 -19.72 27.81 -0.31
CA VAL A 143 -19.30 26.78 0.62
C VAL A 143 -18.86 25.50 -0.09
N GLY A 144 -19.45 25.15 -1.24
CA GLY A 144 -18.95 24.07 -2.08
C GLY A 144 -17.51 24.29 -2.55
N ILE A 145 -17.13 25.56 -2.80
CA ILE A 145 -15.74 25.93 -3.14
C ILE A 145 -14.84 25.83 -1.90
N ILE A 146 -15.30 26.33 -0.75
CA ILE A 146 -14.57 26.24 0.53
C ILE A 146 -14.36 24.77 0.93
N ALA A 147 -15.36 23.92 0.79
CA ALA A 147 -15.27 22.49 1.07
C ALA A 147 -14.30 21.76 0.13
N LYS A 148 -14.25 22.15 -1.15
CA LYS A 148 -13.24 21.66 -2.10
C LYS A 148 -11.83 22.08 -1.72
N ALA A 149 -11.63 23.30 -1.23
CA ALA A 149 -10.33 23.74 -0.70
C ALA A 149 -9.98 23.00 0.60
N ALA A 150 -10.95 22.79 1.48
CA ALA A 150 -10.81 22.02 2.72
C ALA A 150 -10.55 20.53 2.49
N LYS A 151 -10.83 20.00 1.29
CA LYS A 151 -10.46 18.63 0.90
C LYS A 151 -8.99 18.35 1.17
N SER A 152 -8.10 19.27 0.80
CA SER A 152 -6.65 19.10 0.97
C SER A 152 -6.28 18.98 2.45
N GLU A 153 -6.81 19.89 3.28
CA GLU A 153 -6.60 19.89 4.72
C GLU A 153 -7.15 18.62 5.39
N LEU A 154 -8.35 18.19 5.00
CA LEU A 154 -8.93 16.93 5.46
C LEU A 154 -8.08 15.74 5.03
N GLN A 155 -7.56 15.76 3.80
CA GLN A 155 -6.70 14.69 3.28
C GLN A 155 -5.38 14.61 4.06
N ASP A 156 -4.80 15.76 4.45
CA ASP A 156 -3.58 15.80 5.27
C ASP A 156 -3.80 15.27 6.70
N GLN A 157 -4.91 15.65 7.35
CA GLN A 157 -5.25 15.13 8.69
C GLN A 157 -5.48 13.61 8.65
N VAL A 158 -6.17 13.14 7.62
CA VAL A 158 -6.42 11.72 7.41
C VAL A 158 -5.15 10.96 7.09
N ASN A 159 -4.27 11.50 6.24
CA ASN A 159 -2.97 10.90 5.95
C ASN A 159 -2.15 10.77 7.24
N SER A 160 -2.19 11.76 8.13
CA SER A 160 -1.52 11.66 9.45
C SER A 160 -2.06 10.51 10.30
N ALA A 161 -3.38 10.37 10.41
CA ALA A 161 -4.00 9.25 11.11
C ALA A 161 -3.67 7.89 10.47
N ALA A 162 -3.70 7.83 9.14
CA ALA A 162 -3.37 6.63 8.37
C ALA A 162 -1.90 6.24 8.53
N HIS A 163 -0.95 7.19 8.46
CA HIS A 163 0.47 6.95 8.71
C HIS A 163 0.72 6.45 10.14
N ALA A 164 -0.02 6.93 11.15
CA ALA A 164 0.07 6.40 12.51
C ALA A 164 -0.47 4.97 12.64
N ALA A 165 -1.45 4.57 11.82
CA ALA A 165 -1.90 3.18 11.73
C ALA A 165 -0.87 2.32 10.98
N TYR A 166 -0.28 2.82 9.89
CA TYR A 166 0.71 2.09 9.08
C TYR A 166 2.07 1.95 9.77
N ALA A 167 2.55 2.96 10.47
CA ALA A 167 3.81 2.91 11.20
C ALA A 167 3.79 1.84 12.31
N ARG A 168 2.61 1.52 12.85
CA ARG A 168 2.41 0.38 13.76
C ARG A 168 2.32 -0.97 13.06
N ALA A 169 2.01 -0.97 11.76
CA ALA A 169 1.67 -2.15 11.00
C ALA A 169 2.82 -2.69 10.13
N ILE A 170 3.75 -1.84 9.68
CA ILE A 170 4.69 -2.22 8.62
C ILE A 170 6.11 -1.75 8.94
N TYR A 171 6.97 -2.70 9.32
CA TYR A 171 8.39 -2.62 9.01
C TYR A 171 8.85 -3.98 8.48
N GLY A 172 9.37 -3.98 7.24
CA GLY A 172 10.22 -5.04 6.71
C GLY A 172 9.95 -5.42 5.25
N GLU A 173 10.90 -5.13 4.36
CA GLU A 173 10.95 -5.58 2.96
C GLU A 173 11.05 -7.12 2.86
N LEU A 174 9.89 -7.78 2.83
CA LEU A 174 9.77 -9.24 2.86
C LEU A 174 10.16 -9.93 1.54
N SER A 175 10.08 -9.23 0.42
CA SER A 175 10.30 -9.82 -0.91
C SER A 175 11.78 -10.15 -1.17
N GLN A 176 12.70 -9.23 -0.83
CA GLN A 176 14.13 -9.45 -1.01
C GLN A 176 14.65 -10.55 -0.08
N VAL A 177 14.12 -10.60 1.15
CA VAL A 177 14.42 -11.65 2.13
C VAL A 177 13.95 -13.02 1.64
N LYS A 178 12.73 -13.14 1.08
CA LYS A 178 12.24 -14.42 0.53
C LYS A 178 13.11 -14.95 -0.61
N GLN A 179 13.59 -14.07 -1.50
CA GLN A 179 14.44 -14.49 -2.61
C GLN A 179 15.79 -15.03 -2.11
N GLN A 180 16.40 -14.35 -1.14
CA GLN A 180 17.64 -14.84 -0.51
C GLN A 180 17.43 -16.15 0.25
N LEU A 181 16.28 -16.31 0.92
CA LEU A 181 15.91 -17.57 1.58
C LEU A 181 15.67 -18.71 0.58
N ARG A 182 15.10 -18.46 -0.61
CA ARG A 182 15.00 -19.49 -1.65
C ARG A 182 16.37 -19.97 -2.14
N ILE A 183 17.33 -19.05 -2.34
CA ILE A 183 18.71 -19.41 -2.69
C ILE A 183 19.35 -20.25 -1.58
N ALA A 184 19.16 -19.85 -0.32
CA ALA A 184 19.64 -20.60 0.83
C ALA A 184 18.99 -21.99 0.96
N SER A 185 17.69 -22.13 0.66
CA SER A 185 16.97 -23.41 0.66
C SER A 185 17.56 -24.35 -0.40
N THR A 186 17.71 -23.88 -1.64
CA THR A 186 18.33 -24.67 -2.71
C THR A 186 19.75 -25.10 -2.34
N GLY A 187 20.55 -24.21 -1.76
CA GLY A 187 21.90 -24.54 -1.28
C GLY A 187 21.91 -25.57 -0.15
N ALA A 188 20.95 -25.50 0.78
CA ALA A 188 20.83 -26.47 1.87
C ALA A 188 20.42 -27.86 1.37
N HIS A 189 19.50 -27.95 0.40
CA HIS A 189 19.12 -29.22 -0.23
C HIS A 189 20.27 -29.82 -1.04
N ALA A 190 21.01 -29.01 -1.80
CA ALA A 190 22.22 -29.48 -2.50
C ALA A 190 23.29 -30.03 -1.53
N LEU A 191 23.40 -29.44 -0.34
CA LEU A 191 24.28 -29.93 0.72
C LEU A 191 23.79 -31.28 1.30
N VAL A 192 22.49 -31.45 1.50
CA VAL A 192 21.88 -32.73 1.92
C VAL A 192 22.19 -33.82 0.88
N ASP A 193 21.93 -33.56 -0.40
CA ASP A 193 22.17 -34.51 -1.48
C ASP A 193 23.64 -34.95 -1.54
N GLY A 194 24.58 -33.99 -1.39
CA GLY A 194 26.00 -34.30 -1.36
C GLY A 194 26.42 -35.15 -0.16
N THR A 195 25.81 -34.94 1.00
CA THR A 195 26.07 -35.77 2.19
C THR A 195 25.54 -37.19 2.06
N VAL A 196 24.39 -37.37 1.40
CA VAL A 196 23.84 -38.71 1.09
C VAL A 196 24.78 -39.47 0.15
N LEU A 197 25.31 -38.79 -0.88
CA LEU A 197 26.29 -39.41 -1.78
C LEU A 197 27.59 -39.79 -1.07
N ALA A 198 28.07 -38.95 -0.14
CA ALA A 198 29.24 -39.26 0.68
C ALA A 198 29.00 -40.45 1.61
N GLN A 199 27.81 -40.59 2.20
CA GLN A 199 27.42 -41.76 3.01
C GLN A 199 27.46 -43.04 2.17
N GLN A 200 26.83 -43.01 0.98
CA GLN A 200 26.83 -44.15 0.05
C GLN A 200 28.25 -44.56 -0.37
N THR A 201 29.11 -43.58 -0.66
CA THR A 201 30.52 -43.80 -0.99
C THR A 201 31.27 -44.45 0.19
N GLY A 202 31.02 -43.99 1.42
CA GLY A 202 31.61 -44.55 2.63
C GLY A 202 31.21 -46.01 2.88
N VAL A 203 29.96 -46.39 2.56
CA VAL A 203 29.49 -47.79 2.63
C VAL A 203 30.23 -48.65 1.61
N SER A 204 30.22 -48.27 0.33
CA SER A 204 30.92 -49.02 -0.73
C SER A 204 32.41 -49.19 -0.44
N LEU A 205 33.06 -48.15 0.11
CA LEU A 205 34.46 -48.22 0.50
C LEU A 205 34.70 -49.20 1.65
N THR A 206 33.81 -49.24 2.64
CA THR A 206 33.91 -50.15 3.79
C THR A 206 33.71 -51.61 3.36
N ASP A 207 32.76 -51.86 2.46
CA ASP A 207 32.52 -53.21 1.90
C ASP A 207 33.73 -53.69 1.09
N GLY A 208 34.29 -52.83 0.23
CA GLY A 208 35.51 -53.12 -0.53
C GLY A 208 36.72 -53.39 0.36
N VAL A 209 36.93 -52.58 1.41
CA VAL A 209 38.02 -52.81 2.38
C VAL A 209 37.85 -54.14 3.14
N THR A 210 36.61 -54.50 3.49
CA THR A 210 36.31 -55.77 4.16
C THR A 210 36.62 -56.96 3.26
N ALA A 211 36.22 -56.90 1.98
CA ALA A 211 36.54 -57.93 0.99
C ALA A 211 38.05 -58.06 0.76
N ALA A 212 38.76 -56.94 0.61
CA ALA A 212 40.20 -56.93 0.45
C ALA A 212 40.94 -57.46 1.69
N ARG A 213 40.45 -57.20 2.91
CA ARG A 213 41.02 -57.76 4.14
C ARG A 213 40.85 -59.27 4.21
N ALA A 214 39.72 -59.81 3.75
CA ALA A 214 39.53 -61.26 3.63
C ALA A 214 40.55 -61.88 2.66
N GLY A 215 40.80 -61.22 1.51
CA GLY A 215 41.85 -61.61 0.57
C GLY A 215 43.26 -61.56 1.18
N ALA A 216 43.59 -60.48 1.90
CA ALA A 216 44.87 -60.33 2.58
C ALA A 216 45.09 -61.38 3.68
N ALA A 217 44.06 -61.72 4.46
CA ALA A 217 44.12 -62.79 5.45
C ALA A 217 44.35 -64.16 4.80
N GLY A 218 43.72 -64.43 3.64
CA GLY A 218 43.98 -65.64 2.85
C GLY A 218 45.44 -65.74 2.37
N ILE A 219 46.03 -64.62 1.95
CA ILE A 219 47.47 -64.54 1.61
C ILE A 219 48.33 -64.91 2.81
N THR A 220 48.07 -64.32 3.98
CA THR A 220 48.84 -64.60 5.21
C THR A 220 48.73 -66.06 5.64
N ASP A 221 47.53 -66.64 5.64
CA ASP A 221 47.31 -68.07 5.96
C ASP A 221 48.06 -68.98 4.96
N GLY A 222 47.98 -68.67 3.67
CA GLY A 222 48.73 -69.40 2.64
C GLY A 222 50.24 -69.34 2.85
N LEU A 223 50.79 -68.17 3.12
CA LEU A 223 52.22 -68.00 3.40
C LEU A 223 52.67 -68.80 4.62
N GLN A 224 51.84 -68.89 5.66
CA GLN A 224 52.13 -69.70 6.84
C GLN A 224 52.16 -71.20 6.52
N ARG A 225 51.19 -71.70 5.73
CA ARG A 225 51.19 -73.10 5.26
C ARG A 225 52.42 -73.42 4.41
N LEU A 226 52.86 -72.48 3.57
CA LEU A 226 54.07 -72.63 2.77
C LEU A 226 55.33 -72.64 3.64
N ALA A 227 55.43 -71.78 4.65
CA ALA A 227 56.54 -71.79 5.60
C ALA A 227 56.64 -73.13 6.36
N ASP A 228 55.50 -73.68 6.79
CA ASP A 228 55.43 -74.99 7.44
C ASP A 228 55.87 -76.12 6.48
N ALA A 229 55.46 -76.06 5.21
CA ALA A 229 55.83 -77.04 4.20
C ALA A 229 57.33 -76.96 3.85
N GLY A 230 57.89 -75.74 3.76
CA GLY A 230 59.31 -75.50 3.56
C GLY A 230 60.15 -76.04 4.71
N THR A 231 59.75 -75.79 5.95
CA THR A 231 60.43 -76.33 7.14
C THR A 231 60.49 -77.86 7.14
N ARG A 232 59.39 -78.52 6.72
CA ARG A 232 59.36 -79.99 6.57
C ARG A 232 60.28 -80.48 5.46
N ALA A 233 60.38 -79.75 4.35
CA ALA A 233 61.30 -80.08 3.26
C ALA A 233 62.76 -79.93 3.70
N ASP A 234 63.11 -78.85 4.39
CA ASP A 234 64.45 -78.63 4.94
C ASP A 234 64.85 -79.73 5.92
N GLN A 235 63.95 -80.09 6.86
CA GLN A 235 64.18 -81.20 7.80
C GLN A 235 64.41 -82.54 7.08
N ALA A 236 63.68 -82.79 5.99
CA ALA A 236 63.83 -84.02 5.21
C ALA A 236 65.14 -84.03 4.40
N LEU A 237 65.56 -82.88 3.87
CA LEU A 237 66.85 -82.71 3.20
C LEU A 237 68.03 -82.86 4.16
N ASP A 238 67.94 -82.30 5.37
CA ASP A 238 68.96 -82.47 6.43
C ASP A 238 69.10 -83.93 6.87
N SER A 239 67.98 -84.66 6.94
CA SER A 239 68.00 -86.11 7.25
C SER A 239 68.75 -86.93 6.19
N LEU A 240 68.75 -86.47 4.93
CA LEU A 240 69.48 -87.07 3.81
C LEU A 240 71.00 -86.92 3.98
N ALA A 241 71.44 -85.74 4.45
CA ALA A 241 72.85 -85.45 4.71
C ALA A 241 73.43 -86.32 5.83
N GLY A 242 72.61 -86.75 6.80
CA GLY A 242 73.02 -87.58 7.93
C GLY A 242 72.85 -89.09 7.75
N SER A 243 71.86 -89.55 6.96
CA SER A 243 71.44 -90.97 6.91
C SER A 243 71.75 -91.70 5.59
N GLY A 244 72.25 -91.00 4.57
CA GLY A 244 72.58 -91.59 3.26
C GLY A 244 71.34 -91.96 2.42
N SER A 245 71.52 -92.88 1.46
CA SER A 245 70.54 -93.16 0.39
C SER A 245 69.19 -93.73 0.85
N THR A 246 69.07 -94.23 2.09
CA THR A 246 67.82 -94.79 2.62
C THR A 246 66.76 -93.73 2.96
N ALA A 247 67.16 -92.47 3.17
CA ALA A 247 66.24 -91.35 3.41
C ALA A 247 65.76 -90.66 2.12
N LEU A 248 66.27 -91.08 0.95
CA LEU A 248 66.00 -90.43 -0.34
C LEU A 248 64.52 -90.37 -0.71
N PRO A 249 63.72 -91.46 -0.60
CA PRO A 249 62.30 -91.39 -0.96
C PRO A 249 61.51 -90.42 -0.08
N ALA A 250 61.87 -90.31 1.20
CA ALA A 250 61.23 -89.41 2.15
C ALA A 250 61.58 -87.94 1.85
N ALA A 251 62.84 -87.64 1.52
CA ALA A 251 63.29 -86.30 1.13
C ALA A 251 62.66 -85.84 -0.19
N VAL A 252 62.61 -86.72 -1.20
CA VAL A 252 61.96 -86.43 -2.48
C VAL A 252 60.46 -86.22 -2.31
N GLY A 253 59.80 -87.06 -1.50
CA GLY A 253 58.38 -86.89 -1.17
C GLY A 253 58.09 -85.60 -0.40
N ALA A 254 58.96 -85.21 0.54
CA ALA A 254 58.85 -83.94 1.26
C ALA A 254 59.04 -82.73 0.35
N ALA A 255 60.02 -82.78 -0.58
CA ALA A 255 60.24 -81.73 -1.58
C ALA A 255 59.06 -81.61 -2.56
N ALA A 256 58.51 -82.74 -3.04
CA ALA A 256 57.33 -82.75 -3.91
C ALA A 256 56.09 -82.20 -3.18
N ASN A 257 55.89 -82.55 -1.91
CA ASN A 257 54.81 -82.02 -1.09
C ASN A 257 54.97 -80.52 -0.82
N ALA A 258 56.20 -80.05 -0.58
CA ALA A 258 56.48 -78.62 -0.40
C ALA A 258 56.25 -77.83 -1.70
N ALA A 259 56.64 -78.39 -2.85
CA ALA A 259 56.35 -77.81 -4.16
C ALA A 259 54.84 -77.77 -4.44
N ALA A 260 54.10 -78.83 -4.13
CA ALA A 260 52.64 -78.84 -4.26
C ALA A 260 51.95 -77.83 -3.32
N ALA A 261 52.42 -77.74 -2.07
CA ALA A 261 51.94 -76.75 -1.10
C ALA A 261 52.25 -75.31 -1.56
N ALA A 262 53.43 -75.09 -2.16
CA ALA A 262 53.79 -73.81 -2.77
C ALA A 262 52.86 -73.45 -3.93
N ALA A 263 52.63 -74.38 -4.87
CA ALA A 263 51.74 -74.15 -6.01
C ALA A 263 50.30 -73.83 -5.57
N GLN A 264 49.76 -74.57 -4.59
CA GLN A 264 48.44 -74.30 -4.01
C GLN A 264 48.39 -72.94 -3.30
N THR A 265 49.41 -72.63 -2.50
CA THR A 265 49.52 -71.34 -1.81
C THR A 265 49.56 -70.19 -2.81
N MET A 266 50.32 -70.32 -3.90
CA MET A 266 50.38 -69.28 -4.93
C MET A 266 49.05 -69.08 -5.65
N GLY A 267 48.22 -70.13 -5.79
CA GLY A 267 46.84 -69.99 -6.22
C GLY A 267 46.01 -69.13 -5.25
N VAL A 268 46.09 -69.41 -3.95
CA VAL A 268 45.41 -68.59 -2.92
C VAL A 268 45.91 -67.15 -2.91
N VAL A 269 47.22 -66.93 -3.13
CA VAL A 269 47.79 -65.59 -3.24
C VAL A 269 47.30 -64.86 -4.50
N GLN A 270 47.20 -65.54 -5.63
CA GLN A 270 46.65 -64.97 -6.87
C GLN A 270 45.17 -64.58 -6.71
N ASP A 271 44.36 -65.43 -6.07
CA ASP A 271 42.95 -65.13 -5.80
C ASP A 271 42.81 -63.96 -4.82
N GLY A 272 43.57 -63.98 -3.73
CA GLY A 272 43.56 -62.92 -2.71
C GLY A 272 44.03 -61.57 -3.26
N THR A 273 45.10 -61.55 -4.06
CA THR A 273 45.59 -60.32 -4.71
C THR A 273 44.65 -59.80 -5.79
N THR A 274 43.91 -60.69 -6.48
CA THR A 274 42.86 -60.29 -7.43
C THR A 274 41.71 -59.61 -6.71
N LEU A 275 41.25 -60.17 -5.59
CA LEU A 275 40.18 -59.58 -4.78
C LEU A 275 40.58 -58.21 -4.21
N VAL A 276 41.81 -58.08 -3.71
CA VAL A 276 42.35 -56.80 -3.21
C VAL A 276 42.41 -55.76 -4.33
N ARG A 277 42.87 -56.13 -5.53
CA ARG A 277 42.95 -55.24 -6.69
C ARG A 277 41.55 -54.76 -7.12
N GLN A 278 40.62 -55.68 -7.27
CA GLN A 278 39.24 -55.36 -7.65
C GLN A 278 38.60 -54.41 -6.63
N SER A 279 38.80 -54.67 -5.34
CA SER A 279 38.29 -53.81 -4.27
C SER A 279 38.95 -52.41 -4.27
N ALA A 280 40.24 -52.32 -4.59
CA ALA A 280 40.96 -51.04 -4.70
C ALA A 280 40.51 -50.22 -5.92
N ASP A 281 40.21 -50.90 -7.04
CA ASP A 281 39.68 -50.28 -8.25
C ASP A 281 38.25 -49.78 -8.04
N ASP A 282 37.40 -50.59 -7.38
CA ASP A 282 36.03 -50.20 -6.99
C ASP A 282 36.04 -49.00 -6.04
N ALA A 283 36.94 -48.98 -5.04
CA ALA A 283 37.15 -47.85 -4.16
C ALA A 283 37.57 -46.59 -4.93
N THR A 284 38.49 -46.73 -5.90
CA THR A 284 38.94 -45.62 -6.75
C THR A 284 37.80 -45.09 -7.61
N ALA A 285 36.97 -45.96 -8.18
CA ALA A 285 35.81 -45.58 -8.97
C ALA A 285 34.79 -44.81 -8.12
N ALA A 286 34.48 -45.30 -6.92
CA ALA A 286 33.56 -44.62 -5.99
C ALA A 286 34.07 -43.23 -5.57
N LEU A 287 35.36 -43.11 -5.24
CA LEU A 287 35.99 -41.82 -4.90
C LEU A 287 35.98 -40.84 -6.08
N ARG A 288 36.19 -41.31 -7.32
CA ARG A 288 36.10 -40.47 -8.52
C ARG A 288 34.68 -40.03 -8.83
N GLN A 289 33.69 -40.90 -8.62
CA GLN A 289 32.28 -40.55 -8.80
C GLN A 289 31.87 -39.42 -7.85
N LEU A 290 32.33 -39.47 -6.60
CA LEU A 290 32.15 -38.39 -5.64
C LEU A 290 32.80 -37.08 -6.12
N ALA A 291 34.01 -37.13 -6.68
CA ALA A 291 34.71 -35.97 -7.22
C ALA A 291 34.01 -35.34 -8.44
N VAL A 292 33.39 -36.15 -9.29
CA VAL A 292 32.64 -35.68 -10.47
C VAL A 292 31.32 -35.02 -10.04
N ALA A 293 30.64 -35.58 -9.05
CA ALA A 293 29.42 -35.00 -8.49
C ALA A 293 29.67 -33.69 -7.74
N HIS A 294 30.86 -33.55 -7.13
CA HIS A 294 31.27 -32.40 -6.33
C HIS A 294 32.65 -31.89 -6.76
N PRO A 295 32.73 -31.08 -7.84
CA PRO A 295 33.98 -30.55 -8.36
C PRO A 295 34.79 -29.75 -7.33
N GLU A 296 34.12 -29.16 -6.33
CA GLU A 296 34.73 -28.48 -5.19
C GLU A 296 35.68 -29.38 -4.38
N LEU A 297 35.47 -30.70 -4.40
CA LEU A 297 36.33 -31.68 -3.72
C LEU A 297 37.59 -32.03 -4.52
N ALA A 298 37.70 -31.60 -5.78
CA ALA A 298 38.84 -31.95 -6.62
C ALA A 298 40.20 -31.46 -6.08
N LEU A 299 40.19 -30.41 -5.23
CA LEU A 299 41.37 -29.86 -4.57
C LEU A 299 41.54 -30.34 -3.13
N ASP A 300 40.67 -31.23 -2.65
CA ASP A 300 40.69 -31.70 -1.28
C ASP A 300 41.90 -32.64 -1.03
N PRO A 301 42.78 -32.33 -0.05
CA PRO A 301 43.97 -33.12 0.21
C PRO A 301 43.66 -34.52 0.75
N LEU A 302 42.52 -34.74 1.40
CA LEU A 302 42.11 -36.05 1.91
C LEU A 302 41.63 -36.94 0.76
N LEU A 303 40.85 -36.39 -0.19
CA LEU A 303 40.45 -37.12 -1.39
C LEU A 303 41.67 -37.54 -2.23
N ALA A 304 42.62 -36.62 -2.42
CA ALA A 304 43.87 -36.92 -3.12
C ALA A 304 44.67 -38.03 -2.40
N THR A 305 44.75 -37.96 -1.07
CA THR A 305 45.42 -38.98 -0.25
C THR A 305 44.70 -40.33 -0.34
N ALA A 306 43.37 -40.36 -0.35
CA ALA A 306 42.58 -41.59 -0.47
C ALA A 306 42.78 -42.27 -1.82
N LEU A 307 42.75 -41.50 -2.92
CA LEU A 307 43.04 -41.99 -4.27
C LEU A 307 44.47 -42.55 -4.37
N GLN A 308 45.45 -41.84 -3.81
CA GLN A 308 46.84 -42.29 -3.78
C GLN A 308 46.99 -43.62 -3.00
N ARG A 309 46.30 -43.76 -1.86
CA ARG A 309 46.32 -44.99 -1.05
C ARG A 309 45.68 -46.16 -1.78
N ALA A 310 44.55 -45.94 -2.45
CA ALA A 310 43.90 -46.97 -3.27
C ALA A 310 44.83 -47.43 -4.40
N GLN A 311 45.51 -46.50 -5.06
CA GLN A 311 46.48 -46.84 -6.11
C GLN A 311 47.71 -47.58 -5.59
N THR A 312 48.25 -47.18 -4.44
CA THR A 312 49.35 -47.89 -3.76
C THR A 312 48.95 -49.33 -3.42
N LEU A 313 47.68 -49.55 -3.06
CA LEU A 313 47.13 -50.87 -2.76
C LEU A 313 47.03 -51.75 -4.02
N THR A 314 46.56 -51.18 -5.15
CA THR A 314 46.54 -51.83 -6.47
C THR A 314 47.96 -52.24 -6.89
N ASP A 315 48.94 -51.36 -6.73
CA ASP A 315 50.34 -51.62 -7.08
C ASP A 315 50.94 -52.73 -6.21
N ALA A 316 50.72 -52.70 -4.89
CA ALA A 316 51.18 -53.72 -3.96
C ALA A 316 50.57 -55.10 -4.26
N ALA A 317 49.27 -55.15 -4.58
CA ALA A 317 48.60 -56.38 -5.00
C ALA A 317 49.13 -56.91 -6.33
N GLY A 318 49.44 -56.03 -7.29
CA GLY A 318 50.08 -56.39 -8.56
C GLY A 318 51.47 -57.01 -8.35
N GLY A 319 52.31 -56.39 -7.51
CA GLY A 319 53.63 -56.90 -7.18
C GLY A 319 53.58 -58.28 -6.50
N ALA A 320 52.68 -58.46 -5.53
CA ALA A 320 52.48 -59.74 -4.86
C ALA A 320 51.99 -60.84 -5.82
N ALA A 321 51.09 -60.51 -6.76
CA ALA A 321 50.62 -61.44 -7.78
C ALA A 321 51.74 -61.90 -8.72
N ALA A 322 52.59 -60.97 -9.17
CA ALA A 322 53.76 -61.29 -10.00
C ALA A 322 54.76 -62.18 -9.26
N SER A 323 55.07 -61.86 -7.99
CA SER A 323 55.91 -62.71 -7.15
C SER A 323 55.30 -64.10 -6.95
N ALA A 324 53.97 -64.22 -6.85
CA ALA A 324 53.29 -65.50 -6.73
C ALA A 324 53.38 -66.34 -8.01
N GLU A 325 53.29 -65.71 -9.18
CA GLU A 325 53.47 -66.38 -10.46
C GLU A 325 54.89 -66.92 -10.63
N HIS A 326 55.90 -66.12 -10.27
CA HIS A 326 57.30 -66.58 -10.24
C HIS A 326 57.52 -67.75 -9.28
N ALA A 327 56.96 -67.68 -8.07
CA ALA A 327 57.05 -68.75 -7.09
C ALA A 327 56.34 -70.04 -7.55
N ARG A 328 55.20 -69.90 -8.24
CA ARG A 328 54.46 -71.04 -8.81
C ARG A 328 55.27 -71.73 -9.89
N ALA A 329 55.87 -70.97 -10.81
CA ALA A 329 56.75 -71.54 -11.83
C ALA A 329 57.95 -72.27 -11.20
N ALA A 330 58.55 -71.71 -10.14
CA ALA A 330 59.62 -72.38 -9.39
C ALA A 330 59.12 -73.64 -8.65
N ALA A 331 57.91 -73.62 -8.10
CA ALA A 331 57.28 -74.78 -7.48
C ALA A 331 57.03 -75.90 -8.50
N ASP A 332 56.53 -75.59 -9.69
CA ASP A 332 56.30 -76.57 -10.75
C ASP A 332 57.63 -77.19 -11.23
N GLN A 333 58.70 -76.39 -11.32
CA GLN A 333 60.06 -76.90 -11.60
C GLN A 333 60.57 -77.82 -10.48
N ALA A 334 60.39 -77.45 -9.22
CA ALA A 334 60.79 -78.26 -8.07
C ALA A 334 60.00 -79.59 -8.01
N ALA A 335 58.69 -79.56 -8.28
CA ALA A 335 57.85 -80.75 -8.35
C ALA A 335 58.28 -81.68 -9.49
N THR A 336 58.60 -81.11 -10.66
CA THR A 336 59.10 -81.88 -11.81
C THR A 336 60.44 -82.53 -11.49
N ALA A 337 61.38 -81.78 -10.90
CA ALA A 337 62.68 -82.30 -10.48
C ALA A 337 62.53 -83.43 -9.45
N ALA A 338 61.65 -83.27 -8.46
CA ALA A 338 61.35 -84.32 -7.48
C ALA A 338 60.74 -85.58 -8.14
N GLY A 339 59.81 -85.41 -9.08
CA GLY A 339 59.20 -86.51 -9.82
C GLY A 339 60.19 -87.30 -10.67
N GLN A 340 61.15 -86.63 -11.31
CA GLN A 340 62.21 -87.28 -12.09
C GLN A 340 63.10 -88.19 -11.23
N VAL A 341 63.44 -87.76 -10.01
CA VAL A 341 64.21 -88.59 -9.04
C VAL A 341 63.43 -89.82 -8.61
N GLN A 342 62.10 -89.74 -8.56
CA GLN A 342 61.24 -90.87 -8.20
C GLN A 342 61.16 -91.93 -9.31
N THR A 343 61.35 -91.54 -10.57
CA THR A 343 61.27 -92.43 -11.74
C THR A 343 62.62 -92.96 -12.22
N ASP A 344 63.72 -92.23 -11.99
CA ASP A 344 65.06 -92.60 -12.47
C ASP A 344 66.11 -92.35 -11.36
N PHE A 345 66.70 -93.42 -10.82
CA PHE A 345 67.73 -93.37 -9.76
C PHE A 345 69.12 -92.95 -10.29
N GLY A 346 69.18 -92.15 -11.37
CA GLY A 346 70.42 -91.55 -11.91
C GLY A 346 71.15 -90.68 -10.87
N PRO A 347 72.19 -89.88 -11.24
CA PRO A 347 73.03 -89.21 -10.26
C PRO A 347 72.21 -88.21 -9.41
N VAL A 348 71.76 -88.70 -8.25
CA VAL A 348 70.94 -88.03 -7.22
C VAL A 348 71.48 -86.64 -6.88
N GLN A 349 72.81 -86.47 -6.97
CA GLN A 349 73.50 -85.23 -6.74
C GLN A 349 73.08 -84.11 -7.71
N SER A 350 72.89 -84.40 -9.00
CA SER A 350 72.48 -83.42 -10.01
C SER A 350 71.03 -82.97 -9.82
N ALA A 351 70.16 -83.88 -9.38
CA ALA A 351 68.76 -83.57 -9.12
C ALA A 351 68.56 -82.78 -7.82
N LEU A 352 69.34 -83.06 -6.78
CA LEU A 352 69.38 -82.25 -5.55
C LEU A 352 69.89 -80.83 -5.83
N THR A 353 70.94 -80.66 -6.63
CA THR A 353 71.39 -79.32 -7.04
C THR A 353 70.39 -78.62 -7.96
N GLY A 354 69.63 -79.37 -8.76
CA GLY A 354 68.55 -78.85 -9.59
C GLY A 354 67.35 -78.34 -8.80
N ALA A 355 67.09 -78.90 -7.60
CA ALA A 355 65.99 -78.50 -6.72
C ALA A 355 66.32 -77.32 -5.79
N ASP A 356 67.60 -77.09 -5.43
CA ASP A 356 68.03 -76.00 -4.53
C ASP A 356 67.70 -74.60 -5.09
N SER A 357 67.96 -74.35 -6.38
CA SER A 357 67.71 -73.04 -7.00
C SER A 357 66.21 -72.67 -7.02
N PRO A 358 65.29 -73.54 -7.46
CA PRO A 358 63.85 -73.31 -7.34
C PRO A 358 63.37 -73.10 -5.90
N LEU A 359 63.87 -73.88 -4.92
CA LEU A 359 63.50 -73.72 -3.51
C LEU A 359 63.93 -72.36 -2.94
N ARG A 360 65.13 -71.87 -3.31
CA ARG A 360 65.58 -70.51 -2.96
C ARG A 360 64.75 -69.41 -3.64
N ALA A 361 64.29 -69.64 -4.87
CA ALA A 361 63.38 -68.72 -5.55
C ALA A 361 62.02 -68.68 -4.84
N ILE A 362 61.48 -69.83 -4.42
CA ILE A 362 60.24 -69.89 -3.62
C ILE A 362 60.41 -69.12 -2.31
N SER A 363 61.53 -69.29 -1.60
CA SER A 363 61.75 -68.59 -0.32
C SER A 363 61.94 -67.08 -0.47
N SER A 364 62.59 -66.62 -1.53
CA SER A 364 62.74 -65.19 -1.82
C SER A 364 61.39 -64.55 -2.21
N SER A 365 60.63 -65.21 -3.08
CA SER A 365 59.28 -64.77 -3.45
C SER A 365 58.32 -64.79 -2.26
N THR A 366 58.40 -65.79 -1.37
CA THR A 366 57.59 -65.87 -0.14
C THR A 366 57.86 -64.67 0.77
N ARG A 367 59.13 -64.26 0.92
CA ARG A 367 59.48 -63.05 1.68
C ARG A 367 58.95 -61.77 1.02
N GLN A 368 59.04 -61.66 -0.30
CA GLN A 368 58.47 -60.53 -1.03
C GLN A 368 56.95 -60.46 -0.88
N ILE A 369 56.23 -61.57 -1.07
CA ILE A 369 54.78 -61.66 -0.88
C ILE A 369 54.40 -61.32 0.57
N GLY A 370 55.16 -61.79 1.56
CA GLY A 370 54.94 -61.45 2.97
C GLY A 370 55.09 -59.95 3.26
N SER A 371 56.09 -59.30 2.67
CA SER A 371 56.25 -57.85 2.78
C SER A 371 55.10 -57.09 2.09
N GLY A 372 54.67 -57.54 0.91
CA GLY A 372 53.52 -57.00 0.19
C GLY A 372 52.21 -57.17 0.96
N ALA A 373 51.98 -58.34 1.56
CA ALA A 373 50.81 -58.62 2.41
C ALA A 373 50.75 -57.70 3.63
N THR A 374 51.91 -57.39 4.23
CA THR A 374 52.00 -56.44 5.35
C THR A 374 51.65 -55.03 4.91
N GLN A 375 52.15 -54.59 3.74
CA GLN A 375 51.82 -53.29 3.15
C GLN A 375 50.33 -53.19 2.79
N ILE A 376 49.74 -54.24 2.19
CA ILE A 376 48.32 -54.35 1.89
C ILE A 376 47.50 -54.20 3.17
N THR A 377 47.83 -54.94 4.22
CA THR A 377 47.10 -54.91 5.51
C THR A 377 47.17 -53.54 6.18
N ALA A 378 48.34 -52.89 6.15
CA ALA A 378 48.50 -51.53 6.67
C ALA A 378 47.68 -50.51 5.87
N GLY A 379 47.71 -50.60 4.53
CA GLY A 379 46.93 -49.75 3.63
C GLY A 379 45.43 -49.90 3.85
N LEU A 380 44.94 -51.14 3.97
CA LEU A 380 43.53 -51.45 4.24
C LEU A 380 43.06 -50.93 5.58
N THR A 381 43.86 -51.06 6.64
CA THR A 381 43.53 -50.52 7.97
C THR A 381 43.42 -49.00 7.94
N ALA A 382 44.32 -48.33 7.22
CA ALA A 382 44.30 -46.90 7.07
C ALA A 382 43.10 -46.42 6.23
N LEU A 383 42.67 -47.21 5.24
CA LEU A 383 41.51 -46.93 4.39
C LEU A 383 40.18 -47.16 5.14
N GLU A 384 40.08 -48.19 5.97
CA GLU A 384 38.92 -48.45 6.86
C GLU A 384 38.69 -47.31 7.86
N SER A 385 39.75 -46.86 8.53
CA SER A 385 39.65 -45.72 9.45
C SER A 385 39.18 -44.45 8.73
N GLY A 386 39.68 -44.24 7.50
CA GLY A 386 39.23 -43.16 6.63
C GLY A 386 37.75 -43.29 6.24
N SER A 387 37.29 -44.49 5.87
CA SER A 387 35.89 -44.72 5.47
C SER A 387 34.92 -44.52 6.63
N HIS A 388 35.27 -44.96 7.84
CA HIS A 388 34.47 -44.70 9.05
C HIS A 388 34.40 -43.22 9.41
N THR A 389 35.53 -42.50 9.27
CA THR A 389 35.58 -41.06 9.51
C THR A 389 34.69 -40.33 8.50
N LEU A 390 34.81 -40.67 7.21
CA LEU A 390 33.98 -40.11 6.14
C LEU A 390 32.49 -40.33 6.40
N ARG A 391 32.09 -41.57 6.74
CA ARG A 391 30.69 -41.89 7.04
C ARG A 391 30.17 -41.08 8.23
N THR A 392 30.92 -41.03 9.32
CA THR A 392 30.52 -40.30 10.53
C THR A 392 30.39 -38.80 10.27
N ALA A 393 31.33 -38.23 9.53
CA ALA A 393 31.28 -36.81 9.14
C ALA A 393 30.09 -36.53 8.21
N ALA A 394 29.83 -37.41 7.24
CA ALA A 394 28.69 -37.30 6.33
C ALA A 394 27.36 -37.42 7.07
N ASP A 395 27.24 -38.34 8.05
CA ASP A 395 26.07 -38.48 8.91
C ASP A 395 25.78 -37.20 9.72
N GLN A 396 26.82 -36.63 10.35
CA GLN A 396 26.70 -35.40 11.13
C GLN A 396 26.33 -34.20 10.27
N LEU A 397 26.99 -34.07 9.10
CA LEU A 397 26.74 -32.97 8.18
C LEU A 397 25.33 -33.08 7.56
N ASN A 398 24.88 -34.28 7.21
CA ASN A 398 23.53 -34.54 6.70
C ASN A 398 22.46 -34.11 7.71
N GLY A 399 22.64 -34.45 8.99
CA GLY A 399 21.73 -34.03 10.07
C GLY A 399 21.66 -32.51 10.22
N GLY A 400 22.81 -31.83 10.16
CA GLY A 400 22.89 -30.37 10.18
C GLY A 400 22.25 -29.71 8.96
N ALA A 401 22.55 -30.23 7.77
CA ALA A 401 22.03 -29.73 6.49
C ALA A 401 20.51 -29.91 6.38
N THR A 402 19.97 -31.05 6.81
CA THR A 402 18.53 -31.32 6.84
C THR A 402 17.80 -30.35 7.79
N LYS A 403 18.39 -30.09 8.96
CA LYS A 403 17.84 -29.10 9.91
C LYS A 403 17.86 -27.69 9.33
N LEU A 404 18.94 -27.31 8.65
CA LEU A 404 19.06 -26.02 7.96
C LEU A 404 17.99 -25.90 6.86
N ALA A 405 17.87 -26.89 5.98
CA ALA A 405 16.87 -26.92 4.92
C ALA A 405 15.46 -26.75 5.48
N GLY A 406 15.09 -27.51 6.52
CA GLY A 406 13.77 -27.40 7.15
C GLY A 406 13.48 -26.04 7.78
N VAL A 407 14.47 -25.39 8.39
CA VAL A 407 14.32 -24.03 8.96
C VAL A 407 14.14 -22.99 7.85
N VAL A 408 14.91 -23.11 6.77
CA VAL A 408 14.85 -22.16 5.65
C VAL A 408 13.53 -22.33 4.88
N ASP A 409 13.10 -23.55 4.61
CA ASP A 409 11.82 -23.84 3.94
C ASP A 409 10.63 -23.32 4.77
N GLY A 410 10.62 -23.60 6.07
CA GLY A 410 9.60 -23.07 6.98
C GLY A 410 9.60 -21.54 7.10
N ALA A 411 10.72 -20.87 6.81
CA ALA A 411 10.80 -19.42 6.73
C ALA A 411 10.27 -18.88 5.38
N VAL A 412 10.58 -19.55 4.26
CA VAL A 412 10.07 -19.20 2.93
C VAL A 412 8.54 -19.31 2.87
N ASP A 413 7.96 -20.35 3.46
CA ASP A 413 6.51 -20.60 3.46
C ASP A 413 5.71 -19.55 4.24
N LYS A 414 6.33 -18.92 5.24
CA LYS A 414 5.69 -17.87 6.03
C LYS A 414 5.63 -16.52 5.32
N ILE A 415 6.30 -16.36 4.18
CA ILE A 415 6.31 -15.11 3.42
C ILE A 415 5.38 -15.28 2.19
N PRO A 416 4.29 -14.50 2.05
CA PRO A 416 3.39 -14.57 0.89
C PRO A 416 4.10 -14.25 -0.44
N ASP A 417 3.63 -14.80 -1.56
CA ASP A 417 4.07 -14.35 -2.89
C ASP A 417 3.35 -13.05 -3.27
N THR A 418 4.11 -11.97 -3.54
CA THR A 418 3.57 -10.69 -4.01
C THR A 418 4.05 -10.39 -5.43
N SER A 419 3.11 -10.15 -6.35
CA SER A 419 3.42 -9.74 -7.73
C SER A 419 3.84 -8.26 -7.82
N ALA A 420 4.52 -7.86 -8.89
CA ALA A 420 4.88 -6.45 -9.11
C ALA A 420 3.65 -5.52 -9.16
N GLU A 421 2.52 -6.01 -9.67
CA GLU A 421 1.25 -5.29 -9.71
C GLU A 421 0.63 -5.13 -8.31
N GLN A 422 0.70 -6.18 -7.48
CA GLN A 422 0.29 -6.11 -6.07
C GLN A 422 1.19 -5.14 -5.29
N THR A 423 2.49 -5.14 -5.55
CA THR A 423 3.44 -4.19 -4.94
C THR A 423 3.14 -2.75 -5.38
N ALA A 424 2.83 -2.52 -6.66
CA ALA A 424 2.47 -1.19 -7.16
C ALA A 424 1.13 -0.71 -6.56
N LYS A 425 0.14 -1.59 -6.46
CA LYS A 425 -1.14 -1.29 -5.81
C LYS A 425 -0.96 -1.02 -4.31
N ALA A 426 -0.12 -1.80 -3.64
CA ALA A 426 0.25 -1.57 -2.24
C ALA A 426 0.96 -0.22 -2.07
N ALA A 427 1.91 0.12 -2.96
CA ALA A 427 2.60 1.41 -2.93
C ALA A 427 1.63 2.59 -3.19
N ASP A 428 0.67 2.45 -4.10
CA ASP A 428 -0.35 3.46 -4.39
C ASP A 428 -1.34 3.64 -3.22
N VAL A 429 -1.76 2.55 -2.59
CA VAL A 429 -2.57 2.60 -1.37
C VAL A 429 -1.76 3.18 -0.21
N LEU A 430 -0.49 2.84 -0.04
CA LEU A 430 0.34 3.38 1.05
C LEU A 430 0.72 4.86 0.84
N GLY A 431 0.91 5.29 -0.41
CA GLY A 431 1.22 6.67 -0.75
C GLY A 431 0.03 7.61 -0.65
N SER A 432 -1.19 7.09 -0.85
CA SER A 432 -2.45 7.82 -0.68
C SER A 432 -3.52 6.89 -0.10
N PRO A 433 -3.52 6.72 1.24
CA PRO A 433 -4.31 5.69 1.90
C PRO A 433 -5.78 5.96 1.99
N VAL A 434 -6.17 7.23 1.82
CA VAL A 434 -7.57 7.61 1.84
C VAL A 434 -7.94 8.41 0.62
N GLY A 435 -8.96 7.91 -0.08
CA GLY A 435 -9.68 8.67 -1.09
C GLY A 435 -10.78 9.51 -0.44
N ILE A 436 -11.01 10.72 -0.94
CA ILE A 436 -12.17 11.52 -0.55
C ILE A 436 -13.13 11.60 -1.74
N ASN A 437 -14.28 10.95 -1.58
CA ASN A 437 -15.41 11.02 -2.50
C ASN A 437 -16.20 12.27 -2.18
N MET A 438 -16.57 13.03 -3.22
CA MET A 438 -17.42 14.20 -3.07
C MET A 438 -18.68 14.00 -3.90
N ASP A 439 -19.81 14.10 -3.22
CA ASP A 439 -21.14 14.12 -3.83
C ASP A 439 -21.80 15.47 -3.60
N ASN A 440 -22.67 15.90 -4.51
CA ASN A 440 -23.42 17.15 -4.40
C ASN A 440 -24.87 16.91 -4.78
N LEU A 441 -25.78 17.12 -3.83
CA LEU A 441 -27.21 16.85 -4.00
C LEU A 441 -27.85 17.76 -5.07
N HIS A 442 -27.42 19.02 -5.13
CA HIS A 442 -28.01 20.04 -6.01
C HIS A 442 -26.92 20.91 -6.63
N PRO A 443 -26.11 20.38 -7.56
CA PRO A 443 -24.93 21.09 -8.06
C PRO A 443 -25.32 22.29 -8.92
N ALA A 444 -24.76 23.46 -8.61
CA ALA A 444 -24.92 24.65 -9.45
C ALA A 444 -24.05 24.59 -10.71
N GLY A 445 -22.99 23.76 -10.73
CA GLY A 445 -22.12 23.48 -11.88
C GLY A 445 -21.16 24.61 -12.25
N VAL A 446 -21.62 25.86 -12.33
CA VAL A 446 -20.83 27.04 -12.72
C VAL A 446 -21.03 28.22 -11.76
N TYR A 447 -19.99 29.06 -11.66
CA TYR A 447 -19.97 30.22 -10.76
C TYR A 447 -21.14 31.18 -10.98
N GLY A 448 -21.46 31.49 -12.25
CA GLY A 448 -22.56 32.39 -12.59
C GLY A 448 -23.92 31.87 -12.13
N ARG A 449 -24.18 30.57 -12.24
CA ARG A 449 -25.42 29.93 -11.77
C ARG A 449 -25.54 29.98 -10.25
N GLY A 450 -24.44 29.72 -9.53
CA GLY A 450 -24.40 29.79 -8.07
C GLY A 450 -24.67 31.20 -7.51
N LEU A 451 -24.26 32.26 -8.22
CA LEU A 451 -24.47 33.65 -7.80
C LEU A 451 -25.68 34.36 -8.42
N ALA A 452 -26.36 33.75 -9.39
CA ALA A 452 -27.55 34.33 -10.02
C ALA A 452 -28.63 34.79 -9.00
N PRO A 453 -28.96 34.03 -7.94
CA PRO A 453 -29.88 34.49 -6.89
C PRO A 453 -29.54 35.86 -6.30
N PHE A 454 -28.26 36.10 -6.03
CA PHE A 454 -27.77 37.35 -5.46
C PHE A 454 -27.92 38.50 -6.47
N PHE A 455 -27.44 38.34 -7.71
CA PHE A 455 -27.50 39.39 -8.72
C PHE A 455 -28.93 39.72 -9.19
N PHE A 456 -29.81 38.73 -9.30
CA PHE A 456 -31.23 38.96 -9.59
C PHE A 456 -31.90 39.82 -8.53
N SER A 457 -31.57 39.54 -7.26
CA SER A 457 -32.10 40.31 -6.14
C SER A 457 -31.65 41.77 -6.16
N ILE A 458 -30.37 42.03 -6.50
CA ILE A 458 -29.84 43.40 -6.66
C ILE A 458 -30.56 44.12 -7.79
N ALA A 459 -30.65 43.47 -8.95
CA ALA A 459 -31.25 44.07 -10.15
C ALA A 459 -32.71 44.49 -9.89
N LEU A 460 -33.50 43.62 -9.25
CA LEU A 460 -34.90 43.91 -8.92
C LEU A 460 -35.05 45.10 -7.97
N TRP A 461 -34.23 45.20 -6.93
CA TRP A 461 -34.28 46.31 -5.99
C TRP A 461 -33.93 47.64 -6.67
N VAL A 462 -32.88 47.64 -7.49
CA VAL A 462 -32.42 48.86 -8.19
C VAL A 462 -33.49 49.40 -9.13
N VAL A 463 -34.29 48.54 -9.77
CA VAL A 463 -35.41 49.00 -10.61
C VAL A 463 -36.45 49.78 -9.80
N GLY A 464 -36.83 49.29 -8.61
CA GLY A 464 -37.77 49.98 -7.72
C GLY A 464 -37.24 51.34 -7.24
N LEU A 465 -35.97 51.37 -6.83
CA LEU A 465 -35.28 52.57 -6.39
C LEU A 465 -35.21 53.65 -7.48
N LEU A 466 -34.86 53.26 -8.72
CA LEU A 466 -34.72 54.21 -9.83
C LEU A 466 -36.06 54.64 -10.45
N ALA A 467 -37.06 53.76 -10.46
CA ALA A 467 -38.34 54.04 -11.13
C ALA A 467 -39.05 55.27 -10.56
N TYR A 468 -38.99 55.51 -9.25
CA TYR A 468 -39.63 56.66 -8.60
C TYR A 468 -38.88 58.00 -8.77
N LEU A 469 -37.73 57.99 -9.45
CA LEU A 469 -37.10 59.20 -9.98
C LEU A 469 -37.86 59.73 -11.20
N PHE A 470 -38.45 58.84 -12.00
CA PHE A 470 -39.15 59.18 -13.24
C PHE A 470 -40.67 59.15 -13.09
N ILE A 471 -41.19 58.23 -12.28
CA ILE A 471 -42.62 58.02 -12.08
C ILE A 471 -43.04 58.62 -10.74
N ARG A 472 -44.12 59.43 -10.76
CA ARG A 472 -44.65 60.01 -9.52
C ARG A 472 -45.27 58.90 -8.65
N PRO A 473 -44.93 58.83 -7.35
CA PRO A 473 -45.36 57.74 -6.47
C PRO A 473 -46.86 57.79 -6.13
N LEU A 474 -47.51 58.95 -6.24
CA LEU A 474 -48.95 59.10 -6.03
C LEU A 474 -49.55 59.97 -7.13
N ASN A 475 -50.78 59.64 -7.54
CA ASN A 475 -51.55 60.46 -8.47
C ASN A 475 -52.24 61.61 -7.70
N PRO A 476 -51.87 62.89 -7.95
CA PRO A 476 -52.45 64.04 -7.22
C PRO A 476 -53.97 64.15 -7.37
N ARG A 477 -54.52 63.76 -8.53
CA ARG A 477 -55.96 63.80 -8.80
C ARG A 477 -56.71 62.76 -7.98
N ALA A 478 -56.11 61.57 -7.81
CA ALA A 478 -56.72 60.49 -7.03
C ALA A 478 -56.65 60.75 -5.52
N LEU A 479 -55.66 61.50 -5.04
CA LEU A 479 -55.57 61.96 -3.65
C LEU A 479 -56.69 62.94 -3.28
N ALA A 480 -57.13 63.78 -4.22
CA ALA A 480 -58.23 64.74 -4.02
C ALA A 480 -59.62 64.12 -4.25
N GLY A 481 -59.70 62.89 -4.75
CA GLY A 481 -60.96 62.20 -5.08
C GLY A 481 -61.53 61.32 -3.96
N ARG A 482 -62.68 60.68 -4.23
CA ARG A 482 -63.40 59.78 -3.30
C ARG A 482 -62.90 58.33 -3.28
N VAL A 483 -61.90 57.99 -4.09
CA VAL A 483 -61.36 56.62 -4.22
C VAL A 483 -60.71 56.19 -2.91
N GLY A 484 -60.79 54.91 -2.50
CA GLY A 484 -60.18 54.42 -1.25
C GLY A 484 -58.66 54.62 -1.14
N SER A 485 -58.12 54.72 0.07
CA SER A 485 -56.67 54.97 0.30
C SER A 485 -55.79 53.81 -0.18
N LEU A 486 -56.25 52.57 -0.03
CA LEU A 486 -55.56 51.38 -0.52
C LEU A 486 -55.50 51.36 -2.05
N THR A 487 -56.60 51.70 -2.73
CA THR A 487 -56.64 51.78 -4.20
C THR A 487 -55.69 52.86 -4.73
N VAL A 488 -55.56 53.99 -4.05
CA VAL A 488 -54.61 55.04 -4.45
C VAL A 488 -53.15 54.65 -4.19
N ALA A 489 -52.88 53.94 -3.10
CA ALA A 489 -51.56 53.36 -2.88
C ALA A 489 -51.23 52.32 -3.97
N ALA A 490 -52.14 51.37 -4.23
CA ALA A 490 -51.97 50.35 -5.25
C ALA A 490 -51.80 50.94 -6.65
N ALA A 491 -52.54 52.00 -7.01
CA ALA A 491 -52.40 52.67 -8.31
C ALA A 491 -51.04 53.37 -8.51
N GLY A 492 -50.39 53.81 -7.43
CA GLY A 492 -49.03 54.38 -7.47
C GLY A 492 -47.92 53.32 -7.47
N TRP A 493 -48.22 52.13 -6.95
CA TRP A 493 -47.30 50.99 -6.90
C TRP A 493 -47.32 50.15 -8.19
N LEU A 494 -48.52 49.84 -8.71
CA LEU A 494 -48.74 48.85 -9.76
C LEU A 494 -47.93 49.09 -11.05
N PRO A 495 -47.81 50.32 -11.59
CA PRO A 495 -47.03 50.55 -12.81
C PRO A 495 -45.54 50.20 -12.63
N VAL A 496 -44.97 50.59 -11.48
CA VAL A 496 -43.56 50.31 -11.18
C VAL A 496 -43.36 48.83 -10.88
N ALA A 497 -44.28 48.21 -10.12
CA ALA A 497 -44.24 46.78 -9.85
C ALA A 497 -44.34 45.95 -11.13
N ALA A 498 -45.19 46.34 -12.08
CA ALA A 498 -45.30 45.70 -13.39
C ALA A 498 -44.01 45.84 -14.21
N ILE A 499 -43.40 47.03 -14.25
CA ILE A 499 -42.11 47.25 -14.92
C ILE A 499 -41.01 46.39 -14.27
N ALA A 500 -40.94 46.35 -12.95
CA ALA A 500 -39.96 45.55 -12.22
C ALA A 500 -40.16 44.04 -12.45
N ALA A 501 -41.41 43.57 -12.45
CA ALA A 501 -41.75 42.18 -12.74
C ALA A 501 -41.36 41.79 -14.18
N VAL A 502 -41.72 42.61 -15.18
CA VAL A 502 -41.33 42.39 -16.58
C VAL A 502 -39.81 42.41 -16.73
N GLY A 503 -39.13 43.40 -16.12
CA GLY A 503 -37.67 43.48 -16.13
C GLY A 503 -37.01 42.26 -15.49
N GLY A 504 -37.55 41.76 -14.38
CA GLY A 504 -37.10 40.53 -13.72
C GLY A 504 -37.27 39.28 -14.58
N VAL A 505 -38.42 39.15 -15.26
CA VAL A 505 -38.67 38.02 -16.18
C VAL A 505 -37.78 38.11 -17.42
N ILE A 506 -37.54 39.31 -17.97
CA ILE A 506 -36.60 39.51 -19.07
C ILE A 506 -35.18 39.14 -18.65
N LEU A 507 -34.74 39.59 -17.48
CA LEU A 507 -33.44 39.22 -16.92
C LEU A 507 -33.32 37.70 -16.75
N TYR A 508 -34.35 37.06 -16.19
CA TYR A 508 -34.39 35.61 -16.04
C TYR A 508 -34.33 34.90 -17.39
N ALA A 509 -35.13 35.32 -18.38
CA ALA A 509 -35.11 34.73 -19.72
C ALA A 509 -33.74 34.90 -20.40
N ALA A 510 -33.13 36.09 -20.30
CA ALA A 510 -31.81 36.36 -20.86
C ALA A 510 -30.73 35.47 -20.25
N VAL A 511 -30.76 35.26 -18.94
CA VAL A 511 -29.78 34.40 -18.25
C VAL A 511 -30.11 32.91 -18.45
N HIS A 512 -31.38 32.54 -18.46
CA HIS A 512 -31.82 31.16 -18.66
C HIS A 512 -31.51 30.65 -20.08
N PHE A 513 -31.89 31.40 -21.11
CA PHE A 513 -31.65 31.00 -22.50
C PHE A 513 -30.27 31.44 -23.03
N GLY A 514 -29.74 32.58 -22.58
CA GLY A 514 -28.47 33.12 -23.08
C GLY A 514 -27.25 32.55 -22.36
N LEU A 515 -27.33 32.39 -21.04
CA LEU A 515 -26.22 31.86 -20.21
C LEU A 515 -26.45 30.41 -19.75
N HIS A 516 -27.50 29.75 -20.26
CA HIS A 516 -27.85 28.36 -19.92
C HIS A 516 -27.95 28.15 -18.40
N LEU A 517 -28.80 28.95 -17.74
CA LEU A 517 -29.01 28.84 -16.28
C LEU A 517 -29.64 27.51 -15.88
N ASP A 518 -30.41 26.88 -16.77
CA ASP A 518 -31.04 25.55 -16.58
C ASP A 518 -31.69 25.37 -15.20
N ALA A 519 -32.59 26.29 -14.85
CA ALA A 519 -33.29 26.27 -13.57
C ALA A 519 -34.14 25.00 -13.45
N VAL A 520 -34.04 24.32 -12.30
CA VAL A 520 -34.81 23.09 -12.02
C VAL A 520 -36.32 23.36 -12.03
N HIS A 521 -36.75 24.49 -11.46
CA HIS A 521 -38.15 24.88 -11.36
C HIS A 521 -38.40 26.23 -12.07
N PRO A 522 -38.41 26.27 -13.41
CA PRO A 522 -38.37 27.52 -14.16
C PRO A 522 -39.59 28.42 -13.94
N ILE A 523 -40.77 27.82 -13.78
CA ILE A 523 -42.02 28.55 -13.50
C ILE A 523 -41.98 29.16 -12.09
N SER A 524 -41.49 28.39 -11.10
CA SER A 524 -41.37 28.87 -9.72
C SER A 524 -40.39 30.04 -9.63
N VAL A 525 -39.26 29.98 -10.33
CA VAL A 525 -38.29 31.09 -10.40
C VAL A 525 -38.94 32.36 -10.94
N ALA A 526 -39.65 32.27 -12.07
CA ALA A 526 -40.35 33.43 -12.64
C ALA A 526 -41.42 33.98 -11.68
N ALA A 527 -42.21 33.12 -11.04
CA ALA A 527 -43.25 33.52 -10.09
C ALA A 527 -42.67 34.24 -8.85
N VAL A 528 -41.58 33.70 -8.29
CA VAL A 528 -40.86 34.31 -7.15
C VAL A 528 -40.29 35.67 -7.53
N LEU A 529 -39.70 35.81 -8.73
CA LEU A 529 -39.17 37.09 -9.20
C LEU A 529 -40.27 38.15 -9.33
N ILE A 530 -41.46 37.78 -9.84
CA ILE A 530 -42.61 38.69 -9.94
C ILE A 530 -43.07 39.12 -8.55
N LEU A 531 -43.21 38.17 -7.62
CA LEU A 531 -43.63 38.46 -6.25
C LEU A 531 -42.62 39.38 -5.54
N ALA A 532 -41.34 39.07 -5.67
CA ALA A 532 -40.28 39.84 -5.02
C ALA A 532 -40.11 41.23 -5.64
N ALA A 533 -40.24 41.36 -6.96
CA ALA A 533 -40.32 42.65 -7.63
C ALA A 533 -41.44 43.51 -7.03
N GLY A 534 -42.62 42.93 -6.85
CA GLY A 534 -43.74 43.59 -6.18
C GLY A 534 -43.40 44.00 -4.74
N ALA A 535 -42.85 43.09 -3.94
CA ALA A 535 -42.51 43.33 -2.55
C ALA A 535 -41.44 44.42 -2.37
N PHE A 536 -40.36 44.37 -3.15
CA PHE A 536 -39.28 45.37 -3.10
C PHE A 536 -39.80 46.75 -3.52
N VAL A 537 -40.57 46.82 -4.62
CA VAL A 537 -41.19 48.07 -5.06
C VAL A 537 -42.18 48.59 -4.01
N ALA A 538 -42.89 47.73 -3.26
CA ALA A 538 -43.78 48.18 -2.19
C ALA A 538 -43.02 48.86 -1.05
N ILE A 539 -41.83 48.36 -0.70
CA ILE A 539 -40.95 48.95 0.31
C ILE A 539 -40.43 50.30 -0.17
N ASP A 540 -39.90 50.36 -1.40
CA ASP A 540 -39.41 51.60 -2.00
C ASP A 540 -40.51 52.65 -2.14
N HIS A 541 -41.70 52.21 -2.55
CA HIS A 541 -42.89 53.04 -2.68
C HIS A 541 -43.30 53.63 -1.33
N PHE A 542 -43.34 52.81 -0.28
CA PHE A 542 -43.62 53.27 1.08
C PHE A 542 -42.61 54.32 1.53
N LEU A 543 -41.31 54.05 1.41
CA LEU A 543 -40.25 54.97 1.82
C LEU A 543 -40.36 56.30 1.06
N ARG A 544 -40.59 56.25 -0.26
CA ARG A 544 -40.76 57.43 -1.09
C ARG A 544 -42.01 58.23 -0.73
N VAL A 545 -43.14 57.57 -0.48
CA VAL A 545 -44.41 58.23 -0.13
C VAL A 545 -44.37 58.84 1.27
N ALA A 546 -43.74 58.15 2.23
CA ALA A 546 -43.64 58.59 3.62
C ALA A 546 -42.61 59.71 3.82
N LEU A 547 -41.45 59.62 3.16
CA LEU A 547 -40.28 60.43 3.46
C LEU A 547 -39.74 61.25 2.27
N GLY A 548 -40.36 61.16 1.09
CA GLY A 548 -39.95 61.92 -0.10
C GLY A 548 -38.55 61.54 -0.59
N ALA A 549 -37.70 62.53 -0.86
CA ALA A 549 -36.32 62.31 -1.31
C ALA A 549 -35.43 61.63 -0.26
N ILE A 550 -35.74 61.81 1.03
CA ILE A 550 -35.00 61.12 2.12
C ILE A 550 -35.30 59.61 2.07
N GLY A 551 -36.52 59.23 1.71
CA GLY A 551 -36.92 57.84 1.55
C GLY A 551 -36.11 57.09 0.49
N GLU A 552 -35.77 57.74 -0.62
CA GLU A 552 -34.90 57.16 -1.65
C GLU A 552 -33.49 56.91 -1.12
N GLY A 553 -32.93 57.87 -0.36
CA GLY A 553 -31.65 57.68 0.30
C GLY A 553 -31.67 56.53 1.31
N LEU A 554 -32.76 56.37 2.07
CA LEU A 554 -32.93 55.25 2.99
C LEU A 554 -33.13 53.91 2.29
N SER A 555 -33.82 53.87 1.14
CA SER A 555 -33.90 52.66 0.30
C SER A 555 -32.51 52.24 -0.17
N LEU A 556 -31.67 53.20 -0.59
CA LEU A 556 -30.28 52.91 -0.96
C LEU A 556 -29.48 52.37 0.22
N VAL A 557 -29.60 52.96 1.41
CA VAL A 557 -28.94 52.44 2.62
C VAL A 557 -29.42 51.03 2.95
N LEU A 558 -30.73 50.78 2.83
CA LEU A 558 -31.32 49.46 3.03
C LEU A 558 -30.78 48.45 2.02
N LEU A 559 -30.63 48.82 0.74
CA LEU A 559 -29.94 48.00 -0.26
C LEU A 559 -28.51 47.67 0.18
N ILE A 560 -27.71 48.64 0.62
CA ILE A 560 -26.33 48.42 1.07
C ILE A 560 -26.28 47.43 2.26
N VAL A 561 -27.20 47.56 3.22
CA VAL A 561 -27.32 46.62 4.35
C VAL A 561 -27.74 45.24 3.86
N GLN A 562 -28.64 45.15 2.86
CA GLN A 562 -29.04 43.88 2.29
C GLN A 562 -27.91 43.15 1.55
N LEU A 563 -27.09 43.89 0.80
CA LEU A 563 -25.94 43.31 0.09
C LEU A 563 -24.96 42.61 1.03
N THR A 564 -24.83 43.12 2.24
CA THR A 564 -23.90 42.62 3.25
C THR A 564 -24.51 41.51 4.11
N ALA A 565 -25.80 41.60 4.42
CA ALA A 565 -26.45 40.70 5.37
C ALA A 565 -27.35 39.62 4.74
N CYS A 566 -27.64 39.62 3.45
CA CYS A 566 -28.57 38.62 2.86
C CYS A 566 -28.00 37.20 2.68
N GLY A 567 -26.70 36.99 2.95
CA GLY A 567 -26.06 35.67 2.79
C GLY A 567 -25.93 35.21 1.33
N GLY A 568 -26.00 36.13 0.37
CA GLY A 568 -25.98 35.84 -1.06
C GLY A 568 -24.62 35.36 -1.59
N LEU A 569 -23.52 35.98 -1.12
CA LEU A 569 -22.16 35.65 -1.51
C LEU A 569 -21.54 34.61 -0.57
N TYR A 570 -21.39 34.95 0.70
CA TYR A 570 -20.86 34.05 1.74
C TYR A 570 -21.99 33.60 2.70
N PRO A 571 -21.81 32.48 3.41
CA PRO A 571 -22.67 32.11 4.54
C PRO A 571 -22.88 33.27 5.51
N VAL A 572 -24.07 33.39 6.08
CA VAL A 572 -24.34 34.48 7.02
C VAL A 572 -23.50 34.31 8.30
N GLU A 573 -23.13 33.08 8.66
CA GLU A 573 -22.37 32.71 9.85
C GLU A 573 -20.97 33.32 9.87
N THR A 574 -20.35 33.51 8.71
CA THR A 574 -19.02 34.12 8.57
C THR A 574 -19.06 35.64 8.74
N THR A 575 -20.24 36.26 8.63
CA THR A 575 -20.40 37.72 8.80
C THR A 575 -20.35 38.15 10.28
N PRO A 576 -19.95 39.41 10.59
CA PRO A 576 -20.01 39.96 11.93
C PRO A 576 -21.43 39.93 12.55
N ALA A 577 -21.50 39.83 13.88
CA ALA A 577 -22.76 39.65 14.61
C ALA A 577 -23.90 40.64 14.27
N PRO A 578 -23.65 41.94 14.03
CA PRO A 578 -24.71 42.88 13.66
C PRO A 578 -25.41 42.52 12.34
N PHE A 579 -24.66 42.04 11.34
CA PHE A 579 -25.23 41.64 10.05
C PHE A 579 -26.04 40.33 10.18
N ARG A 580 -25.56 39.39 11.00
CA ARG A 580 -26.31 38.15 11.32
C ARG A 580 -27.64 38.42 12.00
N ALA A 581 -27.69 39.41 12.90
CA ALA A 581 -28.91 39.80 13.58
C ALA A 581 -29.95 40.43 12.64
N VAL A 582 -29.50 41.15 11.61
CA VAL A 582 -30.38 41.82 10.64
C VAL A 582 -30.81 40.89 9.50
N HIS A 583 -30.00 39.88 9.14
CA HIS A 583 -30.28 38.90 8.09
C HIS A 583 -31.75 38.43 7.98
N PRO A 584 -32.42 37.94 9.05
CA PRO A 584 -33.81 37.46 8.96
C PRO A 584 -34.85 38.58 8.77
N LEU A 585 -34.48 39.86 8.94
CA LEU A 585 -35.39 40.99 8.77
C LEU A 585 -35.39 41.55 7.34
N LEU A 586 -34.57 40.98 6.45
CA LEU A 586 -34.33 41.52 5.12
C LEU A 586 -35.07 40.72 4.05
N PRO A 587 -35.88 41.36 3.20
CA PRO A 587 -36.62 40.64 2.16
C PRO A 587 -35.69 40.04 1.08
N MET A 588 -34.51 40.62 0.85
CA MET A 588 -33.51 40.06 -0.07
C MET A 588 -33.00 38.68 0.36
N THR A 589 -32.92 38.39 1.67
CA THR A 589 -32.54 37.07 2.20
C THR A 589 -33.45 35.96 1.65
N TYR A 590 -34.76 36.20 1.73
CA TYR A 590 -35.78 35.23 1.32
C TYR A 590 -35.84 35.08 -0.20
N LEU A 591 -35.59 36.14 -0.96
CA LEU A 591 -35.49 36.03 -2.42
C LEU A 591 -34.29 35.19 -2.84
N VAL A 592 -33.12 35.43 -2.22
CA VAL A 592 -31.91 34.65 -2.51
C VAL A 592 -32.14 33.17 -2.21
N ASP A 593 -32.72 32.83 -1.06
CA ASP A 593 -32.99 31.44 -0.67
C ASP A 593 -34.01 30.76 -1.61
N ALA A 594 -35.14 31.43 -1.89
CA ALA A 594 -36.15 30.95 -2.83
C ALA A 594 -35.59 30.71 -4.24
N LEU A 595 -34.71 31.59 -4.72
CA LEU A 595 -34.06 31.45 -6.03
C LEU A 595 -33.02 30.33 -6.03
N ARG A 596 -32.29 30.07 -4.94
CA ARG A 596 -31.40 28.90 -4.84
C ARG A 596 -32.19 27.60 -5.00
N VAL A 597 -33.31 27.46 -4.29
CA VAL A 597 -34.19 26.29 -4.41
C VAL A 597 -34.80 26.18 -5.82
N GLY A 598 -35.20 27.29 -6.43
CA GLY A 598 -35.75 27.31 -7.78
C GLY A 598 -34.74 26.99 -8.88
N ILE A 599 -33.49 27.47 -8.75
CA ILE A 599 -32.43 27.35 -9.77
C ILE A 599 -31.66 26.04 -9.64
N SER A 600 -31.19 25.70 -8.44
CA SER A 600 -30.31 24.55 -8.20
C SER A 600 -31.08 23.29 -7.75
N GLY A 601 -32.31 23.44 -7.26
CA GLY A 601 -33.02 22.40 -6.52
C GLY A 601 -32.88 22.62 -5.00
N GLY A 602 -33.51 21.78 -4.19
CA GLY A 602 -33.50 21.93 -2.73
C GLY A 602 -34.85 21.67 -2.07
N LEU A 603 -34.93 21.94 -0.77
CA LEU A 603 -36.14 21.68 0.01
C LEU A 603 -37.26 22.68 -0.35
N THR A 604 -38.34 22.18 -0.96
CA THR A 604 -39.49 22.98 -1.38
C THR A 604 -40.22 23.67 -0.22
N ALA A 605 -40.08 23.17 1.01
CA ALA A 605 -40.61 23.83 2.20
C ALA A 605 -39.97 25.22 2.45
N ASN A 606 -38.67 25.38 2.15
CA ASN A 606 -37.99 26.67 2.24
C ASN A 606 -38.57 27.66 1.22
N LEU A 607 -38.76 27.20 -0.03
CA LEU A 607 -39.40 28.01 -1.07
C LEU A 607 -40.80 28.50 -0.65
N VAL A 608 -41.63 27.65 -0.04
CA VAL A 608 -42.96 28.05 0.45
C VAL A 608 -42.85 29.09 1.58
N ARG A 609 -41.96 28.87 2.55
CA ARG A 609 -41.69 29.83 3.63
C ARG A 609 -41.29 31.19 3.07
N ASP A 610 -40.37 31.20 2.12
CA ASP A 610 -39.81 32.44 1.56
C ASP A 610 -40.84 33.20 0.73
N VAL A 611 -41.66 32.49 -0.05
CA VAL A 611 -42.81 33.06 -0.76
C VAL A 611 -43.79 33.70 0.21
N LEU A 612 -44.13 33.03 1.32
CA LEU A 612 -45.04 33.58 2.33
C LEU A 612 -44.47 34.83 3.01
N VAL A 613 -43.16 34.84 3.31
CA VAL A 613 -42.50 36.00 3.90
C VAL A 613 -42.49 37.18 2.92
N LEU A 614 -42.13 36.96 1.65
CA LEU A 614 -42.15 38.00 0.62
C LEU A 614 -43.56 38.55 0.36
N ALA A 615 -44.57 37.69 0.34
CA ALA A 615 -45.98 38.11 0.28
C ALA A 615 -46.39 38.93 1.51
N GLY A 616 -45.88 38.55 2.69
CA GLY A 616 -46.04 39.32 3.93
C GLY A 616 -45.43 40.71 3.84
N PHE A 617 -44.20 40.85 3.33
CA PHE A 617 -43.57 42.15 3.07
C PHE A 617 -44.41 43.00 2.11
N LEU A 618 -44.84 42.42 0.99
CA LEU A 618 -45.70 43.10 0.02
C LEU A 618 -46.98 43.65 0.68
N ALA A 619 -47.71 42.81 1.40
CA ALA A 619 -48.96 43.20 2.06
C ALA A 619 -48.72 44.26 3.15
N ALA A 620 -47.68 44.08 3.97
CA ALA A 620 -47.35 44.98 5.07
C ALA A 620 -46.99 46.39 4.56
N PHE A 621 -46.11 46.50 3.57
CA PHE A 621 -45.64 47.79 3.06
C PHE A 621 -46.67 48.48 2.16
N LEU A 622 -47.48 47.73 1.39
CA LEU A 622 -48.64 48.33 0.71
C LEU A 622 -49.67 48.86 1.70
N GLY A 623 -49.94 48.11 2.78
CA GLY A 623 -50.81 48.55 3.88
C GLY A 623 -50.27 49.80 4.57
N ALA A 624 -48.96 49.84 4.86
CA ALA A 624 -48.29 51.00 5.43
C ALA A 624 -48.40 52.23 4.52
N THR A 625 -48.21 52.06 3.21
CA THR A 625 -48.41 53.14 2.24
C THR A 625 -49.86 53.61 2.23
N ALA A 626 -50.84 52.71 2.27
CA ALA A 626 -52.25 53.07 2.34
C ALA A 626 -52.60 53.88 3.61
N LEU A 627 -51.95 53.59 4.74
CA LEU A 627 -52.07 54.36 5.98
C LEU A 627 -51.46 55.76 5.85
N VAL A 628 -50.28 55.86 5.23
CA VAL A 628 -49.65 57.16 4.94
C VAL A 628 -50.52 57.99 3.99
N VAL A 629 -51.06 57.38 2.94
CA VAL A 629 -52.01 58.02 2.00
C VAL A 629 -53.25 58.50 2.75
N ARG A 630 -53.80 57.70 3.66
CA ARG A 630 -54.95 58.10 4.50
C ARG A 630 -54.63 59.33 5.33
N ARG A 631 -53.43 59.39 5.95
CA ARG A 631 -52.97 60.57 6.69
C ARG A 631 -52.77 61.79 5.79
N GLN A 632 -52.19 61.59 4.60
CA GLN A 632 -51.92 62.68 3.65
C GLN A 632 -53.20 63.29 3.04
N ARG A 633 -54.34 62.59 3.11
CA ARG A 633 -55.66 63.10 2.68
C ARG A 633 -56.34 64.00 3.70
N VAL A 634 -55.88 64.04 4.94
CA VAL A 634 -56.37 65.00 5.93
C VAL A 634 -55.64 66.32 5.70
N TRP A 635 -56.32 67.28 5.06
CA TRP A 635 -55.74 68.58 4.71
C TRP A 635 -55.58 69.42 5.98
N THR A 636 -54.35 69.60 6.42
CA THR A 636 -54.00 70.55 7.49
C THR A 636 -53.98 71.98 6.94
N VAL A 637 -54.31 72.98 7.76
CA VAL A 637 -54.32 74.42 7.39
C VAL A 637 -52.99 74.87 6.75
N ALA A 638 -51.85 74.32 7.17
CA ALA A 638 -50.53 74.57 6.60
C ALA A 638 -50.35 74.12 5.13
N ARG A 639 -51.23 73.28 4.58
CA ARG A 639 -51.22 72.86 3.16
C ARG A 639 -52.19 73.67 2.28
N LEU A 640 -53.15 74.37 2.89
CA LEU A 640 -54.11 75.24 2.19
C LEU A 640 -53.52 76.62 1.87
N HIS A 641 -52.55 77.07 2.68
CA HIS A 641 -51.69 78.21 2.35
C HIS A 641 -50.31 77.72 1.89
N PRO A 642 -50.03 77.65 0.58
CA PRO A 642 -48.65 77.49 0.13
C PRO A 642 -47.85 78.67 0.69
N GLN A 643 -46.72 78.40 1.33
CA GLN A 643 -45.78 79.45 1.70
C GLN A 643 -45.33 80.11 0.40
N ILE A 644 -45.88 81.30 0.16
CA ILE A 644 -45.58 82.16 -0.98
C ILE A 644 -44.08 82.47 -0.94
N GLU A 645 -43.45 82.28 -2.09
CA GLU A 645 -42.16 82.81 -2.58
C GLU A 645 -41.12 83.29 -1.53
N THR A 646 -39.95 82.64 -1.54
CA THR A 646 -38.64 83.31 -1.69
C THR A 646 -37.55 82.32 -2.12
#